data_AF-A0AAP9KIR0-F1
#
_entry.id   AF-A0AAP9KIR0-F1
#
_cell.length_a   1.000
_cell.length_b   1.000
_cell.length_c   1.000
_cell.angle_alpha   90.00
_cell.angle_beta   90.00
_cell.angle_gamma   90.00
#
_symmetry.space_group_name_H-M   'P 1'
#
loop_
_entity.id
_entity.type
_entity.pdbx_description
1 polymer ?
#
loop_
_entity_poly.entity_id
_entity_poly.type
_entity_poly.pdbx_seq_one_letter_code
_entity_poly.pdbx_strand_id
1 'polypeptide(L)'
;MTEHAITFPFRKHCLAIAVGMFLANPSYALQVLSDDSLSNTTGEGVALVLDDFKMVFQQPNDLSTGSSYTRGLENPSQYDTGFIRIIPTGENYQNISEHTYKKVYNQVYDAEYLAGVSTTSTLYQSTYTTTFNNYKTQNYSSTKTAVSSEISVGVRQSLVAEYFESDRMKEYYQQRYNDYYNGNVRPLGVVDDGTTKERLSTLGLKGASEKAALKNTYEMIEILYGNRSADTVPSTEWTQGVTRDNHIDTRVVQTVETVTQERLDYEGDKIANTAATNAIKELELLAVNTATQAAKEAAAQTSVGSLRTKADVFIYGLALSKSDNSLSSRYSNQGFNWGSADNPWLFRAGTEKVKQFKNVEKEVGYLALEAPLATTTPTESDNNIKLGFWTDIFSRQLNSSAEVDPSTGAPKSGLDKEHRLRTQFIANGLSLNGSQTRLFQTLDSDNPNHHQTLGMASVLRLNTNDNPANLSFTDSNLDSKGIRISTAAKSDTLDGTAVTPAIDGSLAPVFHDTEGLYLYSPNINLVLGNMYQPFVVGSEGNNIVLEVTRIPNVPEIYNKIYQNYEDGKGGYLGAATFTGSTCNVVSCGTPLKANVNDSTAMYQGRNATHSSIAIGTVERLPNNMLRAKDHTDATGVVFKGVDGSAKNLGSVAIDGVLIQHLKFKTTGL
;
A
#
# COMPACT_ATOMS: atom_id res chain seq x y z
N MET A 1 -35.86 27.23 -65.32
CA MET A 1 -37.04 26.55 -64.74
C MET A 1 -37.59 25.68 -65.86
N THR A 2 -37.61 24.35 -65.83
CA THR A 2 -37.75 23.34 -64.75
C THR A 2 -37.17 22.02 -65.30
N GLU A 3 -36.16 21.43 -64.67
CA GLU A 3 -36.22 20.39 -63.62
C GLU A 3 -36.41 18.96 -64.18
N HIS A 4 -35.34 18.16 -64.11
CA HIS A 4 -35.26 16.76 -64.50
C HIS A 4 -35.65 15.85 -63.32
N ALA A 5 -36.61 14.94 -63.53
CA ALA A 5 -36.87 13.85 -62.60
C ALA A 5 -36.21 12.55 -63.10
N ILE A 6 -35.22 12.06 -62.35
CA ILE A 6 -34.59 10.75 -62.51
C ILE A 6 -35.40 9.75 -61.67
N THR A 7 -35.87 8.66 -62.29
CA THR A 7 -36.54 7.53 -61.61
C THR A 7 -35.52 6.45 -61.27
N PHE A 8 -35.45 6.05 -59.99
CA PHE A 8 -34.67 4.89 -59.54
C PHE A 8 -35.56 3.64 -59.50
N PRO A 9 -35.17 2.50 -60.11
CA PRO A 9 -35.94 1.27 -60.05
C PRO A 9 -35.74 0.53 -58.72
N PHE A 10 -36.83 0.27 -58.02
CA PHE A 10 -36.86 -0.48 -56.76
C PHE A 10 -36.48 -1.96 -57.01
N ARG A 11 -35.50 -2.49 -56.26
CA ARG A 11 -34.99 -3.86 -56.45
C ARG A 11 -36.00 -4.91 -55.93
N LYS A 12 -36.34 -5.89 -56.78
CA LYS A 12 -37.34 -6.96 -56.52
C LYS A 12 -37.12 -7.76 -55.22
N HIS A 13 -35.90 -7.81 -54.69
CA HIS A 13 -35.58 -8.49 -53.42
C HIS A 13 -36.13 -7.76 -52.19
N CYS A 14 -36.27 -6.43 -52.22
CA CYS A 14 -36.86 -5.66 -51.11
C CYS A 14 -38.39 -5.86 -51.02
N LEU A 15 -39.04 -6.09 -52.17
CA LEU A 15 -40.47 -6.41 -52.23
C LEU A 15 -40.76 -7.80 -51.66
N ALA A 16 -39.88 -8.78 -51.89
CA ALA A 16 -40.02 -10.13 -51.36
C ALA A 16 -39.88 -10.18 -49.82
N ILE A 17 -38.99 -9.35 -49.24
CA ILE A 17 -38.85 -9.21 -47.79
C ILE A 17 -40.08 -8.53 -47.18
N ALA A 18 -40.60 -7.48 -47.83
CA ALA A 18 -41.81 -6.79 -47.38
C ALA A 18 -43.04 -7.72 -47.42
N VAL A 19 -43.24 -8.47 -48.51
CA VAL A 19 -44.34 -9.43 -48.63
C VAL A 19 -44.18 -10.60 -47.66
N GLY A 20 -42.95 -11.03 -47.36
CA GLY A 20 -42.66 -12.03 -46.32
C GLY A 20 -43.03 -11.56 -44.90
N MET A 21 -42.82 -10.27 -44.59
CA MET A 21 -43.25 -9.68 -43.32
C MET A 21 -44.78 -9.52 -43.21
N PHE A 22 -45.48 -9.32 -44.33
CA PHE A 22 -46.95 -9.18 -44.34
C PHE A 22 -47.71 -10.52 -44.33
N LEU A 23 -47.06 -11.65 -44.60
CA LEU A 23 -47.67 -12.99 -44.62
C LEU A 23 -47.38 -13.82 -43.35
N ALA A 24 -46.62 -13.28 -42.40
CA ALA A 24 -46.48 -13.88 -41.08
C ALA A 24 -47.79 -13.71 -40.30
N ASN A 25 -48.40 -14.82 -39.87
CA ASN A 25 -49.62 -14.79 -39.04
C ASN A 25 -49.39 -13.91 -37.79
N PRO A 26 -50.35 -13.06 -37.40
CA PRO A 26 -50.21 -12.24 -36.21
C PRO A 26 -50.31 -13.14 -34.97
N SER A 27 -49.16 -13.44 -34.37
CA SER A 27 -49.10 -13.80 -32.96
C SER A 27 -49.61 -12.59 -32.17
N TYR A 28 -50.67 -12.78 -31.41
CA TYR A 28 -51.24 -11.79 -30.49
C TYR A 28 -50.15 -11.27 -29.53
N ALA A 29 -49.51 -10.15 -29.85
CA ALA A 29 -48.45 -9.56 -29.02
C ALA A 29 -48.32 -8.03 -29.14
N LEU A 30 -49.29 -7.33 -29.74
CA LEU A 30 -49.25 -5.87 -29.88
C LEU A 30 -50.65 -5.27 -29.71
N GLN A 31 -51.12 -5.24 -28.47
CA GLN A 31 -52.14 -4.29 -28.04
C GLN A 31 -51.41 -3.05 -27.53
N VAL A 32 -51.83 -1.84 -27.94
CA VAL A 32 -51.28 -0.58 -27.44
C VAL A 32 -51.56 -0.50 -25.94
N LEU A 33 -50.54 -0.72 -25.11
CA LEU A 33 -50.55 -0.36 -23.70
C LEU A 33 -50.39 1.16 -23.63
N SER A 34 -51.40 1.86 -23.10
CA SER A 34 -51.29 3.29 -22.79
C SER A 34 -50.20 3.51 -21.73
N ASP A 35 -49.43 4.60 -21.83
CA ASP A 35 -48.34 4.94 -20.89
C ASP A 35 -48.73 4.83 -19.40
N ASP A 36 -50.00 5.06 -19.05
CA ASP A 36 -50.54 4.90 -17.67
C ASP A 36 -50.53 3.44 -17.16
N SER A 37 -50.48 2.45 -18.05
CA SER A 37 -50.42 1.02 -17.70
C SER A 37 -48.99 0.47 -17.63
N LEU A 38 -48.03 1.13 -18.29
CA LEU A 38 -46.60 0.80 -18.22
C LEU A 38 -45.91 1.45 -17.01
N SER A 39 -46.35 2.64 -16.57
CA SER A 39 -45.76 3.32 -15.40
C SER A 39 -45.95 2.59 -14.07
N ASN A 40 -46.92 1.67 -13.99
CA ASN A 40 -47.25 0.90 -12.78
C ASN A 40 -46.74 -0.57 -12.81
N THR A 41 -46.10 -1.03 -13.89
CA THR A 41 -45.47 -2.36 -13.94
C THR A 41 -43.97 -2.26 -13.63
N THR A 42 -43.57 -2.73 -12.46
CA THR A 42 -42.16 -2.85 -12.03
C THR A 42 -41.44 -3.99 -12.76
N GLY A 43 -41.40 -3.95 -14.09
CA GLY A 43 -40.99 -5.10 -14.92
C GLY A 43 -40.38 -4.78 -16.28
N GLU A 44 -39.69 -3.66 -16.47
CA GLU A 44 -38.97 -3.38 -17.71
C GLU A 44 -37.50 -3.83 -17.62
N GLY A 45 -37.23 -5.10 -17.97
CA GLY A 45 -35.87 -5.63 -18.04
C GLY A 45 -35.79 -7.11 -18.45
N VAL A 46 -34.56 -7.59 -18.67
CA VAL A 46 -34.23 -8.99 -18.95
C VAL A 46 -33.53 -9.59 -17.74
N ALA A 47 -34.04 -10.71 -17.24
CA ALA A 47 -33.38 -11.51 -16.22
C ALA A 47 -32.53 -12.62 -16.86
N LEU A 48 -31.32 -12.83 -16.36
CA LEU A 48 -30.41 -13.88 -16.82
C LEU A 48 -30.01 -14.78 -15.64
N VAL A 49 -30.02 -16.09 -15.87
CA VAL A 49 -29.45 -17.10 -14.97
C VAL A 49 -28.49 -17.93 -15.80
N LEU A 50 -27.31 -18.20 -15.24
CA LEU A 50 -26.32 -19.05 -15.88
C LEU A 50 -26.28 -20.38 -15.13
N ASP A 51 -26.63 -21.48 -15.79
CA ASP A 51 -26.59 -22.82 -15.23
C ASP A 51 -25.51 -23.65 -15.94
N ASP A 52 -24.67 -24.33 -15.15
CA ASP A 52 -23.52 -25.13 -15.62
C ASP A 52 -22.63 -24.38 -16.66
N PHE A 53 -22.46 -23.07 -16.44
CA PHE A 53 -21.77 -22.19 -17.38
C PHE A 53 -20.25 -22.29 -17.24
N LYS A 54 -19.54 -22.33 -18.36
CA LYS A 54 -18.09 -22.13 -18.46
C LYS A 54 -17.74 -21.54 -19.82
N MET A 55 -16.62 -20.85 -19.89
CA MET A 55 -16.14 -20.20 -21.12
C MET A 55 -14.62 -20.28 -21.18
N VAL A 56 -14.06 -20.49 -22.37
CA VAL A 56 -12.61 -20.41 -22.63
C VAL A 56 -12.36 -19.82 -24.01
N PHE A 57 -11.39 -18.91 -24.12
CA PHE A 57 -10.97 -18.32 -25.38
C PHE A 57 -9.95 -19.23 -26.06
N GLN A 58 -10.32 -19.73 -27.25
CA GLN A 58 -9.47 -20.60 -28.07
C GLN A 58 -9.30 -19.95 -29.45
N GLN A 59 -8.13 -20.12 -30.08
CA GLN A 59 -7.87 -19.54 -31.40
C GLN A 59 -8.74 -20.25 -32.47
N PRO A 60 -9.12 -19.58 -33.57
CA PRO A 60 -9.89 -20.18 -34.66
C PRO A 60 -9.19 -21.28 -35.48
N ASN A 61 -8.06 -21.84 -35.05
CA ASN A 61 -7.22 -22.68 -35.90
C ASN A 61 -7.65 -24.16 -35.94
N ASP A 62 -8.96 -24.42 -35.95
CA ASP A 62 -9.48 -25.75 -36.23
C ASP A 62 -10.79 -25.67 -37.00
N LEU A 63 -10.82 -26.38 -38.12
CA LEU A 63 -12.04 -26.88 -38.76
C LEU A 63 -12.78 -27.76 -37.75
N SER A 64 -13.50 -27.17 -36.80
CA SER A 64 -14.57 -27.81 -36.00
C SER A 64 -14.28 -29.25 -35.50
N THR A 65 -13.13 -29.53 -34.85
CA THR A 65 -12.89 -30.85 -34.23
C THR A 65 -13.22 -30.94 -32.73
N GLY A 66 -13.78 -29.87 -32.14
CA GLY A 66 -14.25 -29.84 -30.75
C GLY A 66 -13.21 -29.32 -29.74
N SER A 67 -13.56 -29.30 -28.45
CA SER A 67 -12.73 -28.73 -27.38
C SER A 67 -11.42 -29.51 -27.16
N SER A 68 -10.31 -28.82 -26.94
CA SER A 68 -9.01 -29.45 -26.58
C SER A 68 -9.12 -30.41 -25.38
N TYR A 69 -10.02 -30.12 -24.45
CA TYR A 69 -10.26 -30.90 -23.24
C TYR A 69 -11.00 -32.23 -23.47
N THR A 70 -11.62 -32.42 -24.64
CA THR A 70 -12.31 -33.68 -25.00
C THR A 70 -11.47 -34.58 -25.89
N ARG A 71 -10.26 -34.15 -26.28
CA ARG A 71 -9.38 -34.85 -27.24
C ARG A 71 -8.33 -35.77 -26.59
N GLY A 72 -8.30 -35.88 -25.26
CA GLY A 72 -7.31 -36.71 -24.55
C GLY A 72 -5.87 -36.22 -24.70
N LEU A 73 -5.69 -34.92 -24.95
CA LEU A 73 -4.38 -34.29 -25.14
C LEU A 73 -3.67 -34.12 -23.78
N GLU A 74 -2.35 -34.22 -23.80
CA GLU A 74 -1.52 -33.81 -22.67
C GLU A 74 -1.56 -32.27 -22.56
N ASN A 75 -1.82 -31.75 -21.36
CA ASN A 75 -1.99 -30.31 -21.08
C ASN A 75 -2.93 -29.59 -22.07
N PRO A 76 -4.23 -29.95 -22.12
CA PRO A 76 -5.18 -29.41 -23.10
C PRO A 76 -5.34 -27.88 -23.04
N SER A 77 -4.99 -27.26 -21.91
CA SER A 77 -4.99 -25.81 -21.74
C SER A 77 -3.98 -25.10 -22.63
N GLN A 78 -2.91 -25.77 -23.06
CA GLN A 78 -1.90 -25.15 -23.93
C GLN A 78 -2.44 -24.76 -25.31
N TYR A 79 -3.62 -25.26 -25.69
CA TYR A 79 -4.32 -24.91 -26.93
C TYR A 79 -5.27 -23.72 -26.77
N ASP A 80 -5.42 -23.17 -25.56
CA ASP A 80 -6.29 -22.03 -25.29
C ASP A 80 -5.55 -20.71 -25.63
N THR A 81 -5.33 -20.46 -26.91
CA THR A 81 -4.52 -19.31 -27.38
C THR A 81 -5.36 -18.15 -27.91
N GLY A 82 -6.69 -18.21 -27.78
CA GLY A 82 -7.57 -17.09 -28.16
C GLY A 82 -7.28 -15.88 -27.29
N PHE A 83 -7.20 -14.69 -27.89
CA PHE A 83 -6.61 -13.53 -27.22
C PHE A 83 -7.33 -12.21 -27.47
N ILE A 84 -7.04 -11.25 -26.59
CA ILE A 84 -7.35 -9.83 -26.70
C ILE A 84 -6.01 -9.10 -26.80
N ARG A 85 -5.82 -8.32 -27.87
CA ARG A 85 -4.66 -7.44 -28.03
C ARG A 85 -5.03 -6.03 -27.57
N ILE A 86 -4.23 -5.48 -26.66
CA ILE A 86 -4.34 -4.10 -26.18
C ILE A 86 -3.09 -3.36 -26.65
N ILE A 87 -3.31 -2.22 -27.31
CA ILE A 87 -2.26 -1.35 -27.83
C ILE A 87 -2.31 -0.04 -27.05
N PRO A 88 -1.42 0.17 -26.07
CA PRO A 88 -1.30 1.47 -25.43
C PRO A 88 -0.85 2.53 -26.45
N THR A 89 -1.69 3.52 -26.69
CA THR A 89 -1.39 4.69 -27.52
C THR A 89 -1.40 5.92 -26.62
N GLY A 90 -0.25 6.51 -26.31
CA GLY A 90 -0.24 7.57 -25.29
C GLY A 90 0.97 8.48 -25.16
N GLU A 91 2.01 8.35 -25.98
CA GLU A 91 3.11 9.32 -25.93
C GLU A 91 2.84 10.50 -26.87
N ASN A 92 3.05 11.73 -26.37
CA ASN A 92 3.21 12.90 -27.23
C ASN A 92 4.53 12.73 -28.00
N TYR A 93 4.42 12.32 -29.26
CA TYR A 93 5.57 12.04 -30.14
C TYR A 93 6.49 13.26 -30.36
N GLN A 94 6.07 14.46 -29.97
CA GLN A 94 6.84 15.70 -30.15
C GLN A 94 8.12 15.75 -29.30
N ASN A 95 8.15 15.14 -28.11
CA ASN A 95 9.29 15.25 -27.17
C ASN A 95 10.12 13.96 -27.05
N ILE A 96 9.88 12.95 -27.90
CA ILE A 96 10.53 11.63 -27.75
C ILE A 96 12.05 11.75 -27.82
N SER A 97 12.60 12.60 -28.68
CA SER A 97 14.05 12.84 -28.78
C SER A 97 14.65 13.36 -27.48
N GLU A 98 13.99 14.30 -26.80
CA GLU A 98 14.44 14.82 -25.50
C GLU A 98 14.33 13.77 -24.39
N HIS A 99 13.24 13.00 -24.37
CA HIS A 99 13.08 11.89 -23.43
C HIS A 99 14.13 10.79 -23.66
N THR A 100 14.46 10.51 -24.92
CA THR A 100 15.56 9.59 -25.32
C THR A 100 16.86 10.04 -24.69
N TYR A 101 17.21 11.30 -24.93
CA TYR A 101 18.45 11.89 -24.48
C TYR A 101 18.57 11.78 -22.96
N LYS A 102 17.53 12.20 -22.22
CA LYS A 102 17.52 12.16 -20.75
C LYS A 102 17.62 10.72 -20.20
N LYS A 103 16.92 9.76 -20.80
CA LYS A 103 16.95 8.36 -20.34
C LYS A 103 18.34 7.75 -20.44
N VAL A 104 18.98 7.86 -21.61
CA VAL A 104 20.33 7.34 -21.83
C VAL A 104 21.35 8.11 -21.00
N TYR A 105 21.23 9.44 -20.95
CA TYR A 105 22.08 10.27 -20.13
C TYR A 105 22.06 9.81 -18.67
N ASN A 106 20.88 9.71 -18.06
CA ASN A 106 20.75 9.34 -16.64
C ASN A 106 21.30 7.93 -16.38
N GLN A 107 20.94 6.95 -17.23
CA GLN A 107 21.38 5.57 -17.06
C GLN A 107 22.91 5.44 -17.10
N VAL A 108 23.56 6.08 -18.08
CA VAL A 108 25.02 6.03 -18.22
C VAL A 108 25.69 6.86 -17.14
N TYR A 109 25.14 8.04 -16.81
CA TYR A 109 25.64 8.87 -15.72
C TYR A 109 25.65 8.10 -14.40
N ASP A 110 24.53 7.47 -14.02
CA ASP A 110 24.41 6.73 -12.77
C ASP A 110 25.40 5.56 -12.70
N ALA A 111 25.53 4.79 -13.79
CA ALA A 111 26.46 3.65 -13.85
C ALA A 111 27.93 4.09 -13.72
N GLU A 112 28.35 5.10 -14.48
CA GLU A 112 29.73 5.61 -14.46
C GLU A 112 30.06 6.35 -13.16
N TYR A 113 29.09 7.10 -12.61
CA TYR A 113 29.26 7.77 -11.31
C TYR A 113 29.42 6.74 -10.19
N LEU A 114 28.58 5.70 -10.14
CA LEU A 114 28.71 4.60 -9.16
C LEU A 114 30.07 3.89 -9.28
N ALA A 115 30.54 3.63 -10.51
CA ALA A 115 31.86 3.06 -10.73
C ALA A 115 32.97 3.95 -10.15
N GLY A 116 32.89 5.27 -10.40
CA GLY A 116 33.84 6.26 -9.90
C GLY A 116 33.80 6.50 -8.39
N VAL A 117 32.65 6.33 -7.74
CA VAL A 117 32.50 6.53 -6.27
C VAL A 117 32.89 5.29 -5.46
N SER A 118 32.87 4.09 -6.06
CA SER A 118 33.29 2.87 -5.34
C SER A 118 34.74 2.95 -4.81
N THR A 119 35.62 3.64 -5.54
CA THR A 119 37.03 3.85 -5.16
C THR A 119 37.20 4.98 -4.14
N THR A 120 36.34 5.99 -4.13
CA THR A 120 36.42 7.11 -3.16
C THR A 120 36.02 6.71 -1.75
N SER A 121 35.03 5.83 -1.60
CA SER A 121 34.55 5.34 -0.29
C SER A 121 35.67 4.68 0.55
N THR A 122 36.52 3.88 -0.09
CA THR A 122 37.64 3.20 0.60
C THR A 122 38.70 4.20 1.08
N LEU A 123 39.03 5.21 0.26
CA LEU A 123 39.99 6.24 0.61
C LEU A 123 39.45 7.16 1.73
N TYR A 124 38.17 7.51 1.67
CA TYR A 124 37.51 8.29 2.72
C TYR A 124 37.61 7.56 4.06
N GLN A 125 37.18 6.30 4.13
CA GLN A 125 37.14 5.53 5.37
C GLN A 125 38.55 5.35 5.97
N SER A 126 39.53 5.03 5.13
CA SER A 126 40.92 4.84 5.57
C SER A 126 41.56 6.14 6.06
N THR A 127 41.33 7.26 5.35
CA THR A 127 41.81 8.59 5.75
C THR A 127 41.16 9.05 7.05
N TYR A 128 39.84 8.90 7.17
CA TYR A 128 39.08 9.23 8.37
C TYR A 128 39.62 8.46 9.57
N THR A 129 39.66 7.13 9.48
CA THR A 129 40.07 6.24 10.57
C THR A 129 41.50 6.53 11.03
N THR A 130 42.42 6.72 10.08
CA THR A 130 43.82 7.02 10.38
C THR A 130 43.96 8.38 11.05
N THR A 131 43.30 9.41 10.52
CA THR A 131 43.37 10.78 11.04
C THR A 131 42.76 10.88 12.44
N PHE A 132 41.60 10.26 12.65
CA PHE A 132 40.91 10.23 13.93
C PHE A 132 41.77 9.59 15.02
N ASN A 133 42.31 8.39 14.76
CA ASN A 133 43.14 7.67 15.71
C ASN A 133 44.46 8.41 16.02
N ASN A 134 45.08 9.03 15.02
CA ASN A 134 46.28 9.84 15.21
C ASN A 134 45.99 11.08 16.07
N TYR A 135 44.87 11.77 15.82
CA TYR A 135 44.48 12.93 16.61
C TYR A 135 44.27 12.57 18.09
N LYS A 136 43.50 11.50 18.36
CA LYS A 136 43.25 11.04 19.74
C LYS A 136 44.56 10.72 20.46
N THR A 137 45.44 9.98 19.80
CA THR A 137 46.71 9.54 20.39
C THR A 137 47.63 10.73 20.71
N GLN A 138 47.75 11.69 19.79
CA GLN A 138 48.64 12.84 19.95
C GLN A 138 48.15 13.85 20.98
N ASN A 139 46.83 14.00 21.13
CA ASN A 139 46.23 15.05 21.96
C ASN A 139 45.71 14.55 23.31
N TYR A 140 45.78 13.25 23.60
CA TYR A 140 45.23 12.68 24.84
C TYR A 140 45.78 13.37 26.10
N SER A 141 47.10 13.44 26.23
CA SER A 141 47.74 13.97 27.44
C SER A 141 47.47 15.46 27.67
N SER A 142 47.49 16.27 26.61
CA SER A 142 47.22 17.71 26.69
C SER A 142 45.74 17.98 27.02
N THR A 143 44.81 17.29 26.35
CA THR A 143 43.37 17.41 26.60
C THR A 143 43.00 16.94 28.00
N LYS A 144 43.55 15.80 28.46
CA LYS A 144 43.32 15.32 29.82
C LYS A 144 43.80 16.31 30.88
N THR A 145 44.96 16.93 30.66
CA THR A 145 45.50 17.96 31.55
C THR A 145 44.57 19.19 31.60
N ALA A 146 44.11 19.67 30.45
CA ALA A 146 43.20 20.81 30.36
C ALA A 146 41.85 20.51 31.04
N VAL A 147 41.21 19.39 30.71
CA VAL A 147 39.93 18.95 31.31
C VAL A 147 40.07 18.79 32.81
N SER A 148 41.15 18.14 33.27
CA SER A 148 41.42 17.99 34.70
C SER A 148 41.51 19.36 35.40
N SER A 149 42.20 20.33 34.80
CA SER A 149 42.29 21.69 35.36
C SER A 149 40.95 22.43 35.38
N GLU A 150 40.09 22.15 34.40
CA GLU A 150 38.81 22.82 34.19
C GLU A 150 37.75 22.33 35.19
N ILE A 151 37.65 21.01 35.41
CA ILE A 151 36.47 20.42 36.09
C ILE A 151 36.76 19.78 37.44
N SER A 152 38.01 19.36 37.74
CA SER A 152 38.27 18.48 38.90
C SER A 152 37.82 19.07 40.23
N VAL A 153 38.06 20.37 40.45
CA VAL A 153 37.67 21.04 41.70
C VAL A 153 36.15 21.10 41.85
N GLY A 154 35.43 21.48 40.80
CA GLY A 154 33.97 21.61 40.82
C GLY A 154 33.26 20.25 40.95
N VAL A 155 33.77 19.23 40.27
CA VAL A 155 33.25 17.85 40.39
C VAL A 155 33.49 17.33 41.81
N ARG A 156 34.70 17.50 42.36
CA ARG A 156 35.00 17.09 43.74
C ARG A 156 34.11 17.80 44.75
N GLN A 157 33.92 19.11 44.63
CA GLN A 157 33.03 19.87 45.50
C GLN A 157 31.59 19.36 45.45
N SER A 158 31.08 19.06 44.25
CA SER A 158 29.74 18.50 44.07
C SER A 158 29.59 17.12 44.73
N LEU A 159 30.59 16.24 44.57
CA LEU A 159 30.60 14.91 45.20
C LEU A 159 30.68 14.99 46.72
N VAL A 160 31.51 15.88 47.26
CA VAL A 160 31.58 16.12 48.71
C VAL A 160 30.23 16.63 49.24
N ALA A 161 29.57 17.53 48.50
CA ALA A 161 28.24 18.01 48.85
C ALA A 161 27.18 16.89 48.81
N GLU A 162 27.24 15.98 47.83
CA GLU A 162 26.37 14.79 47.76
C GLU A 162 26.51 13.94 49.04
N TYR A 163 27.73 13.65 49.48
CA TYR A 163 27.96 12.91 50.72
C TYR A 163 27.55 13.70 51.96
N PHE A 164 27.77 15.01 51.98
CA PHE A 164 27.34 15.87 53.09
C PHE A 164 25.82 15.84 53.29
N GLU A 165 25.06 15.77 52.19
CA GLU A 165 23.61 15.68 52.22
C GLU A 165 23.07 14.27 52.53
N SER A 166 23.93 13.26 52.64
CA SER A 166 23.52 11.90 53.02
C SER A 166 23.00 11.85 54.46
N ASP A 167 22.04 10.97 54.72
CA ASP A 167 21.43 10.80 56.05
C ASP A 167 22.47 10.56 57.13
N ARG A 168 23.47 9.70 56.85
CA ARG A 168 24.57 9.39 57.77
C ARG A 168 25.39 10.62 58.15
N MET A 169 25.71 11.49 57.20
CA MET A 169 26.51 12.69 57.48
C MET A 169 25.70 13.79 58.16
N LYS A 170 24.40 13.88 57.88
CA LYS A 170 23.46 14.75 58.62
C LYS A 170 23.33 14.34 60.08
N GLU A 171 23.19 13.05 60.35
CA GLU A 171 23.15 12.50 61.71
C GLU A 171 24.47 12.75 62.45
N TYR A 172 25.61 12.50 61.79
CA TYR A 172 26.94 12.78 62.34
C TYR A 172 27.12 14.27 62.66
N TYR A 173 26.73 15.16 61.74
CA TYR A 173 26.76 16.61 61.96
C TYR A 173 25.93 16.98 63.19
N GLN A 174 24.71 16.45 63.32
CA GLN A 174 23.83 16.75 64.44
C GLN A 174 24.40 16.26 65.77
N GLN A 175 25.02 15.07 65.79
CA GLN A 175 25.71 14.57 66.98
C GLN A 175 26.87 15.49 67.37
N ARG A 176 27.78 15.83 66.44
CA ARG A 176 28.92 16.71 66.72
C ARG A 176 28.48 18.11 67.13
N TYR A 177 27.40 18.64 66.54
CA TYR A 177 26.81 19.91 66.97
C TYR A 177 26.34 19.83 68.43
N ASN A 178 25.65 18.76 68.81
CA ASN A 178 25.18 18.55 70.18
C ASN A 178 26.37 18.39 71.15
N ASP A 179 27.42 17.67 70.76
CA ASP A 179 28.62 17.49 71.58
C ASP A 179 29.31 18.82 71.90
N TYR A 180 29.41 19.72 70.92
CA TYR A 180 29.98 21.06 71.10
C TYR A 180 29.05 22.06 71.79
N TYR A 181 27.75 22.04 71.47
CA TYR A 181 26.78 23.04 71.96
C TYR A 181 26.31 22.75 73.38
N ASN A 182 25.92 21.51 73.66
CA ASN A 182 25.37 21.09 74.95
C ASN A 182 26.44 20.64 75.95
N GLY A 183 27.65 20.33 75.46
CA GLY A 183 28.72 19.75 76.27
C GLY A 183 28.34 18.34 76.71
N ASN A 184 28.67 17.34 75.89
CA ASN A 184 28.29 15.99 76.24
C ASN A 184 28.99 15.51 77.53
N VAL A 185 28.21 14.78 78.31
CA VAL A 185 28.30 14.60 79.76
C VAL A 185 29.63 13.95 80.18
N ARG A 186 30.20 14.43 81.30
CA ARG A 186 31.45 13.98 81.96
C ARG A 186 31.95 12.56 81.58
N PRO A 187 33.23 12.37 81.21
CA PRO A 187 34.33 13.34 81.28
C PRO A 187 34.47 14.16 79.98
N LEU A 188 34.43 15.49 80.14
CA LEU A 188 34.62 16.62 79.21
C LEU A 188 35.52 16.39 77.96
N GLY A 189 35.10 15.57 77.01
CA GLY A 189 35.84 15.36 75.78
C GLY A 189 34.96 14.80 74.66
N VAL A 190 35.07 15.39 73.48
CA VAL A 190 34.48 14.85 72.25
C VAL A 190 35.15 13.50 71.93
N VAL A 191 34.35 12.50 71.56
CA VAL A 191 34.83 11.15 71.23
C VAL A 191 35.88 11.24 70.12
N ASP A 192 36.97 10.48 70.29
CA ASP A 192 37.97 10.33 69.24
C ASP A 192 37.44 9.40 68.16
N ASP A 193 37.13 9.97 67.00
CA ASP A 193 36.67 9.26 65.81
C ASP A 193 37.59 9.51 64.61
N GLY A 194 38.79 10.06 64.85
CA GLY A 194 39.75 10.42 63.80
C GLY A 194 39.53 11.81 63.19
N THR A 195 38.49 12.55 63.62
CA THR A 195 38.29 13.97 63.29
C THR A 195 38.95 14.89 64.33
N THR A 196 39.22 16.13 63.93
CA THR A 196 39.90 17.11 64.78
C THR A 196 39.04 17.46 66.01
N LYS A 197 39.62 17.35 67.21
CA LYS A 197 38.98 17.79 68.45
C LYS A 197 39.22 19.29 68.66
N GLU A 198 38.18 20.10 68.53
CA GLU A 198 38.26 21.53 68.87
C GLU A 198 38.22 21.72 70.40
N ARG A 199 39.09 22.57 70.95
CA ARG A 199 39.13 22.82 72.41
C ARG A 199 37.85 23.52 72.86
N LEU A 200 37.32 23.10 74.02
CA LEU A 200 36.04 23.50 74.66
C LEU A 200 35.87 25.02 74.93
N SER A 201 35.79 25.86 73.90
CA SER A 201 35.34 27.26 73.98
C SER A 201 34.05 27.53 73.17
N THR A 202 33.41 26.47 72.66
CA THR A 202 32.18 26.52 71.84
C THR A 202 30.89 26.31 72.63
N LEU A 203 30.98 25.98 73.92
CA LEU A 203 29.84 25.65 74.78
C LEU A 203 28.81 26.79 74.83
N GLY A 204 27.55 26.48 74.49
CA GLY A 204 26.47 27.48 74.43
C GLY A 204 26.58 28.50 73.29
N LEU A 205 27.62 28.46 72.46
CA LEU A 205 27.82 29.35 71.31
C LEU A 205 27.40 28.64 70.02
N LYS A 206 26.20 28.97 69.53
CA LYS A 206 25.59 28.36 68.34
C LYS A 206 26.54 28.37 67.13
N GLY A 207 26.99 29.55 66.70
CA GLY A 207 27.83 29.66 65.49
C GLY A 207 29.21 28.99 65.61
N ALA A 208 29.78 28.93 66.82
CA ALA A 208 31.05 28.25 67.05
C ALA A 208 30.89 26.72 67.03
N SER A 209 29.77 26.21 67.55
CA SER A 209 29.41 24.79 67.53
C SER A 209 29.07 24.31 66.11
N GLU A 210 28.33 25.11 65.32
CA GLU A 210 28.04 24.83 63.90
C GLU A 210 29.35 24.73 63.11
N LYS A 211 30.27 25.69 63.26
CA LYS A 211 31.55 25.68 62.55
C LYS A 211 32.40 24.44 62.88
N ALA A 212 32.45 24.04 64.15
CA ALA A 212 33.21 22.87 64.60
C ALA A 212 32.57 21.56 64.08
N ALA A 213 31.25 21.44 64.15
CA ALA A 213 30.51 20.29 63.61
C ALA A 213 30.65 20.17 62.08
N LEU A 214 30.57 21.29 61.34
CA LEU A 214 30.79 21.34 59.90
C LEU A 214 32.19 20.84 59.55
N LYS A 215 33.21 21.36 60.22
CA LYS A 215 34.61 20.94 60.00
C LYS A 215 34.77 19.43 60.20
N ASN A 216 34.24 18.89 61.30
CA ASN A 216 34.34 17.46 61.54
C ASN A 216 33.55 16.63 60.53
N THR A 217 32.42 17.14 60.04
CA THR A 217 31.61 16.44 59.03
C THR A 217 32.38 16.33 57.72
N TYR A 218 33.03 17.40 57.26
CA TYR A 218 33.92 17.33 56.10
C TYR A 218 35.10 16.38 56.33
N GLU A 219 35.73 16.41 57.51
CA GLU A 219 36.80 15.46 57.85
C GLU A 219 36.31 14.01 57.86
N MET A 220 35.10 13.75 58.33
CA MET A 220 34.50 12.41 58.34
C MET A 220 34.16 11.94 56.92
N ILE A 221 33.69 12.83 56.04
CA ILE A 221 33.51 12.52 54.60
C ILE A 221 34.85 12.12 53.98
N GLU A 222 35.93 12.82 54.27
CA GLU A 222 37.26 12.45 53.78
C GLU A 222 37.74 11.10 54.34
N ILE A 223 37.44 10.80 55.60
CA ILE A 223 37.80 9.53 56.27
C ILE A 223 37.01 8.35 55.72
N LEU A 224 35.75 8.55 55.32
CA LEU A 224 34.89 7.47 54.84
C LEU A 224 35.00 7.28 53.32
N TYR A 225 35.02 8.39 52.56
CA TYR A 225 34.80 8.37 51.11
C TYR A 225 35.87 9.12 50.30
N GLY A 226 36.80 9.81 50.97
CA GLY A 226 37.80 10.68 50.35
C GLY A 226 39.23 10.23 50.58
N ASN A 227 40.15 11.21 50.59
CA ASN A 227 41.59 10.93 50.55
C ASN A 227 42.16 10.41 51.89
N ARG A 228 41.36 10.43 52.96
CA ARG A 228 41.69 9.90 54.29
C ARG A 228 41.07 8.52 54.56
N SER A 229 40.50 7.87 53.54
CA SER A 229 39.96 6.50 53.63
C SER A 229 40.98 5.45 54.11
N ALA A 230 42.27 5.68 53.85
CA ALA A 230 43.37 4.82 54.31
C ALA A 230 43.88 5.14 55.73
N ASP A 231 43.42 6.23 56.37
CA ASP A 231 43.89 6.60 57.70
C ASP A 231 43.53 5.51 58.72
N THR A 232 44.41 5.27 59.70
CA THR A 232 44.04 4.45 60.87
C THR A 232 43.21 5.31 61.81
N VAL A 233 41.91 5.02 61.94
CA VAL A 233 40.98 5.76 62.79
C VAL A 233 40.37 4.86 63.87
N PRO A 234 40.00 5.43 65.04
CA PRO A 234 39.29 4.69 66.08
C PRO A 234 37.99 4.06 65.57
N SER A 235 37.64 2.92 66.15
CA SER A 235 36.42 2.19 65.81
C SER A 235 35.23 2.78 66.58
N THR A 236 34.37 3.52 65.89
CA THR A 236 33.19 4.20 66.44
C THR A 236 31.95 3.86 65.61
N GLU A 237 30.76 4.27 66.06
CA GLU A 237 29.51 4.06 65.32
C GLU A 237 29.53 4.66 63.90
N TRP A 238 30.35 5.70 63.66
CA TRP A 238 30.47 6.38 62.38
C TRP A 238 31.50 5.74 61.45
N THR A 239 32.53 5.09 62.00
CA THR A 239 33.59 4.43 61.23
C THR A 239 33.33 2.93 61.05
N GLN A 240 32.38 2.35 61.78
CA GLN A 240 31.92 0.96 61.63
C GLN A 240 30.71 0.85 60.69
N GLY A 241 30.56 -0.31 60.02
CA GLY A 241 29.40 -0.61 59.17
C GLY A 241 29.41 0.06 57.78
N VAL A 242 30.50 0.75 57.41
CA VAL A 242 30.72 1.34 56.08
C VAL A 242 32.11 0.94 55.59
N THR A 243 32.20 0.51 54.33
CA THR A 243 33.49 0.27 53.67
C THR A 243 34.15 1.59 53.37
N ARG A 244 35.33 1.83 53.95
CA ARG A 244 36.11 3.04 53.71
C ARG A 244 36.93 2.88 52.44
N ASP A 245 36.68 3.75 51.46
CA ASP A 245 37.39 3.76 50.18
C ASP A 245 37.37 5.17 49.57
N ASN A 246 38.36 5.51 48.75
CA ASN A 246 38.47 6.83 48.13
C ASN A 246 37.57 6.95 46.89
N HIS A 247 36.26 6.86 47.10
CA HIS A 247 35.26 6.94 46.04
C HIS A 247 35.20 8.33 45.40
N ILE A 248 35.45 9.41 46.16
CA ILE A 248 35.36 10.78 45.66
C ILE A 248 36.46 11.04 44.62
N ASP A 249 37.74 10.81 44.94
CA ASP A 249 38.81 11.05 43.96
C ASP A 249 38.73 10.08 42.78
N THR A 250 38.31 8.84 43.02
CA THR A 250 38.10 7.86 41.95
C THR A 250 37.04 8.33 40.95
N ARG A 251 35.89 8.82 41.43
CA ARG A 251 34.85 9.38 40.56
C ARG A 251 35.31 10.64 39.83
N VAL A 252 36.07 11.52 40.48
CA VAL A 252 36.67 12.70 39.82
C VAL A 252 37.55 12.27 38.64
N VAL A 253 38.44 11.30 38.84
CA VAL A 253 39.30 10.77 37.77
C VAL A 253 38.48 10.14 36.64
N GLN A 254 37.41 9.40 36.97
CA GLN A 254 36.50 8.83 35.97
C GLN A 254 35.78 9.91 35.15
N THR A 255 35.20 10.92 35.80
CA THR A 255 34.52 12.02 35.10
C THR A 255 35.49 12.80 34.21
N VAL A 256 36.71 13.07 34.68
CA VAL A 256 37.76 13.70 33.87
C VAL A 256 38.09 12.84 32.65
N GLU A 257 38.19 11.52 32.79
CA GLU A 257 38.45 10.62 31.66
C GLU A 257 37.29 10.64 30.65
N THR A 258 36.04 10.55 31.12
CA THR A 258 34.86 10.60 30.25
C THR A 258 34.83 11.89 29.42
N VAL A 259 34.94 13.04 30.08
CA VAL A 259 34.92 14.35 29.40
C VAL A 259 36.13 14.52 28.48
N THR A 260 37.28 13.94 28.83
CA THR A 260 38.47 13.93 27.96
C THR A 260 38.21 13.16 26.66
N GLN A 261 37.61 11.97 26.75
CA GLN A 261 37.29 11.17 25.57
C GLN A 261 36.25 11.87 24.69
N GLU A 262 35.18 12.42 25.28
CA GLU A 262 34.15 13.16 24.54
C GLU A 262 34.73 14.34 23.76
N ARG A 263 35.65 15.10 24.36
CA ARG A 263 36.29 16.24 23.71
C ARG A 263 37.24 15.82 22.59
N LEU A 264 37.99 14.73 22.79
CA LEU A 264 38.86 14.15 21.76
C LEU A 264 38.07 13.57 20.59
N ASP A 265 36.93 12.94 20.86
CA ASP A 265 36.06 12.39 19.83
C ASP A 265 35.44 13.51 19.00
N TYR A 266 34.96 14.58 19.63
CA TYR A 266 34.39 15.73 18.92
C TYR A 266 35.40 16.43 18.00
N GLU A 267 36.58 16.82 18.51
CA GLU A 267 37.58 17.50 17.68
C GLU A 267 38.25 16.55 16.68
N GLY A 268 38.44 15.28 17.06
CA GLY A 268 38.98 14.24 16.20
C GLY A 268 38.07 13.98 15.00
N ASP A 269 36.76 13.88 15.22
CA ASP A 269 35.77 13.71 14.16
C ASP A 269 35.78 14.88 13.18
N LYS A 270 35.78 16.12 13.71
CA LYS A 270 35.84 17.34 12.89
C LYS A 270 37.07 17.37 11.97
N ILE A 271 38.24 17.05 12.50
CA ILE A 271 39.50 17.04 11.74
C ILE A 271 39.52 15.87 10.74
N ALA A 272 39.11 14.67 11.16
CA ALA A 272 39.06 13.49 10.32
C ALA A 272 38.09 13.65 9.14
N ASN A 273 36.90 14.20 9.39
CA ASN A 273 35.92 14.53 8.35
C ASN A 273 36.46 15.52 7.33
N THR A 274 37.13 16.58 7.81
CA THR A 274 37.74 17.59 6.93
C THR A 274 38.84 16.96 6.06
N ALA A 275 39.73 16.16 6.66
CA ALA A 275 40.83 15.50 5.96
C ALA A 275 40.32 14.48 4.93
N ALA A 276 39.38 13.62 5.32
CA ALA A 276 38.80 12.61 4.45
C ALA A 276 38.03 13.23 3.28
N THR A 277 37.26 14.29 3.51
CA THR A 277 36.55 15.04 2.46
C THR A 277 37.53 15.67 1.47
N ASN A 278 38.61 16.30 1.96
CA ASN A 278 39.62 16.90 1.08
C ASN A 278 40.37 15.85 0.26
N ALA A 279 40.63 14.67 0.83
CA ALA A 279 41.33 13.58 0.15
C ALA A 279 40.56 13.01 -1.05
N ILE A 280 39.22 13.03 -1.01
CA ILE A 280 38.38 12.51 -2.10
C ILE A 280 37.88 13.58 -3.07
N LYS A 281 38.00 14.86 -2.73
CA LYS A 281 37.40 15.97 -3.48
C LYS A 281 37.72 15.97 -4.98
N GLU A 282 38.99 15.75 -5.34
CA GLU A 282 39.42 15.72 -6.75
C GLU A 282 38.94 14.45 -7.46
N LEU A 283 38.88 13.33 -6.74
CA LEU A 283 38.40 12.05 -7.27
C LEU A 283 36.89 12.05 -7.51
N GLU A 284 36.10 12.65 -6.61
CA GLU A 284 34.66 12.84 -6.82
C GLU A 284 34.38 13.77 -8.00
N LEU A 285 35.14 14.87 -8.12
CA LEU A 285 35.02 15.77 -9.27
C LEU A 285 35.37 15.05 -10.58
N LEU A 286 36.40 14.20 -10.56
CA LEU A 286 36.76 13.35 -11.70
C LEU A 286 35.63 12.37 -12.03
N ALA A 287 35.06 11.68 -11.04
CA ALA A 287 33.94 10.76 -11.23
C ALA A 287 32.72 11.47 -11.87
N VAL A 288 32.37 12.67 -11.39
CA VAL A 288 31.30 13.49 -11.97
C VAL A 288 31.60 13.88 -13.41
N ASN A 289 32.84 14.32 -13.70
CA ASN A 289 33.24 14.73 -15.05
C ASN A 289 33.23 13.56 -16.03
N THR A 290 33.79 12.40 -15.64
CA THR A 290 33.80 11.17 -16.43
C THR A 290 32.38 10.69 -16.70
N ALA A 291 31.52 10.62 -15.67
CA ALA A 291 30.12 10.23 -15.83
C ALA A 291 29.36 11.18 -16.75
N THR A 292 29.55 12.50 -16.59
CA THR A 292 28.92 13.51 -17.44
C THR A 292 29.37 13.38 -18.91
N GLN A 293 30.66 13.16 -19.15
CA GLN A 293 31.18 13.02 -20.51
C GLN A 293 30.64 11.75 -21.17
N ALA A 294 30.77 10.60 -20.51
CA ALA A 294 30.25 9.32 -21.02
C ALA A 294 28.75 9.38 -21.28
N ALA A 295 27.97 9.99 -20.38
CA ALA A 295 26.54 10.18 -20.54
C ALA A 295 26.18 11.05 -21.75
N LYS A 296 26.89 12.17 -21.96
CA LYS A 296 26.70 13.04 -23.14
C LYS A 296 27.04 12.32 -24.44
N GLU A 297 28.16 11.61 -24.48
CA GLU A 297 28.61 10.88 -25.66
C GLU A 297 27.63 9.75 -26.03
N ALA A 298 27.20 8.95 -25.06
CA ALA A 298 26.22 7.89 -25.26
C ALA A 298 24.84 8.42 -25.67
N ALA A 299 24.37 9.49 -25.02
CA ALA A 299 23.08 10.11 -25.36
C ALA A 299 23.10 10.75 -26.76
N ALA A 300 24.22 11.34 -27.17
CA ALA A 300 24.37 11.96 -28.50
C ALA A 300 24.38 10.92 -29.65
N GLN A 301 24.82 9.68 -29.39
CA GLN A 301 24.87 8.62 -30.40
C GLN A 301 23.61 7.74 -30.44
N THR A 302 22.63 7.97 -29.57
CA THR A 302 21.42 7.13 -29.51
C THR A 302 20.39 7.54 -30.54
N SER A 303 20.03 6.59 -31.41
CA SER A 303 18.89 6.74 -32.33
C SER A 303 17.57 6.64 -31.57
N VAL A 304 16.69 7.64 -31.75
CA VAL A 304 15.31 7.64 -31.23
C VAL A 304 14.53 6.37 -31.66
N GLY A 305 14.90 5.78 -32.80
CA GLY A 305 14.27 4.58 -33.32
C GLY A 305 14.43 3.36 -32.41
N SER A 306 15.56 3.18 -31.73
CA SER A 306 15.81 2.02 -30.87
C SER A 306 15.16 2.12 -29.49
N LEU A 307 14.54 3.25 -29.17
CA LEU A 307 13.84 3.43 -27.90
C LEU A 307 12.65 2.50 -27.78
N ARG A 308 12.52 1.85 -26.63
CA ARG A 308 11.40 0.95 -26.36
C ARG A 308 10.19 1.67 -25.72
N THR A 309 9.59 2.60 -26.45
CA THR A 309 8.45 3.43 -25.98
C THR A 309 7.09 2.96 -26.47
N LYS A 310 7.05 2.00 -27.42
CA LYS A 310 5.81 1.33 -27.79
C LYS A 310 5.57 0.18 -26.82
N ALA A 311 4.31 -0.10 -26.53
CA ALA A 311 3.90 -1.28 -25.78
C ALA A 311 2.88 -2.08 -26.58
N ASP A 312 2.89 -3.39 -26.38
CA ASP A 312 1.86 -4.30 -26.89
C ASP A 312 1.53 -5.31 -25.80
N VAL A 313 0.25 -5.47 -25.50
CA VAL A 313 -0.22 -6.39 -24.46
C VAL A 313 -1.15 -7.42 -25.08
N PHE A 314 -0.89 -8.69 -24.82
CA PHE A 314 -1.73 -9.80 -25.25
C PHE A 314 -2.26 -10.50 -24.01
N ILE A 315 -3.59 -10.51 -23.83
CA ILE A 315 -4.25 -11.35 -22.83
C ILE A 315 -4.82 -12.55 -23.58
N TYR A 316 -4.39 -13.77 -23.26
CA TYR A 316 -4.77 -14.97 -23.99
C TYR A 316 -5.17 -16.12 -23.08
N GLY A 317 -5.96 -17.03 -23.64
CA GLY A 317 -6.54 -18.14 -22.89
C GLY A 317 -7.40 -17.66 -21.74
N LEU A 318 -8.18 -16.60 -21.94
CA LEU A 318 -9.15 -16.16 -20.93
C LEU A 318 -10.18 -17.27 -20.70
N ALA A 319 -10.36 -17.73 -19.46
CA ALA A 319 -11.44 -18.65 -19.13
C ALA A 319 -12.13 -18.34 -17.81
N LEU A 320 -13.41 -18.68 -17.79
CA LEU A 320 -14.27 -18.71 -16.61
C LEU A 320 -14.78 -20.14 -16.41
N SER A 321 -14.69 -20.65 -15.19
CA SER A 321 -15.15 -21.98 -14.82
C SER A 321 -15.55 -22.04 -13.35
N LYS A 322 -16.02 -23.19 -12.89
CA LYS A 322 -16.21 -23.45 -11.47
C LYS A 322 -14.88 -23.35 -10.72
N SER A 323 -14.94 -22.79 -9.52
CA SER A 323 -13.82 -22.83 -8.57
C SER A 323 -13.44 -24.26 -8.22
N ASP A 324 -12.16 -24.45 -7.99
CA ASP A 324 -11.57 -25.68 -7.46
C ASP A 324 -10.70 -25.33 -6.24
N ASN A 325 -9.79 -26.20 -5.81
CA ASN A 325 -8.89 -25.90 -4.68
C ASN A 325 -7.47 -25.55 -5.15
N SER A 326 -7.34 -24.94 -6.32
CA SER A 326 -6.05 -24.69 -6.96
C SER A 326 -5.90 -23.25 -7.44
N LEU A 327 -4.79 -22.64 -7.04
CA LEU A 327 -4.25 -21.43 -7.65
C LEU A 327 -3.11 -21.73 -8.63
N SER A 328 -2.94 -22.99 -9.07
CA SER A 328 -1.98 -23.37 -10.12
C SER A 328 -2.66 -23.69 -11.45
N SER A 329 -3.90 -24.16 -11.42
CA SER A 329 -4.70 -24.39 -12.61
C SER A 329 -5.48 -23.15 -13.02
N ARG A 330 -5.32 -22.73 -14.28
CA ARG A 330 -6.01 -21.57 -14.85
C ARG A 330 -7.53 -21.81 -15.03
N TYR A 331 -7.93 -23.06 -15.30
CA TYR A 331 -9.29 -23.43 -15.70
C TYR A 331 -9.61 -24.84 -15.20
N SER A 332 -10.74 -25.02 -14.52
CA SER A 332 -11.15 -26.32 -13.97
C SER A 332 -11.91 -27.19 -14.98
N ASN A 333 -12.36 -26.60 -16.09
CA ASN A 333 -13.21 -27.22 -17.10
C ASN A 333 -14.55 -27.75 -16.56
N GLN A 334 -15.00 -27.27 -15.40
CA GLN A 334 -16.32 -27.54 -14.84
C GLN A 334 -17.20 -26.29 -14.94
N GLY A 335 -18.50 -26.47 -15.19
CA GLY A 335 -19.44 -25.36 -15.22
C GLY A 335 -19.88 -24.96 -13.80
N PHE A 336 -20.32 -23.71 -13.66
CA PHE A 336 -20.84 -23.16 -12.41
C PHE A 336 -22.20 -22.51 -12.62
N ASN A 337 -22.96 -22.40 -11.54
CA ASN A 337 -24.25 -21.71 -11.55
C ASN A 337 -24.08 -20.29 -11.02
N TRP A 338 -24.75 -19.34 -11.67
CA TRP A 338 -24.69 -17.93 -11.30
C TRP A 338 -26.05 -17.26 -11.37
N GLY A 339 -26.52 -16.86 -10.20
CA GLY A 339 -27.87 -16.37 -10.01
C GLY A 339 -28.88 -17.51 -9.83
N SER A 340 -30.12 -17.13 -9.58
CA SER A 340 -31.27 -18.02 -9.49
C SER A 340 -32.51 -17.30 -9.99
N ALA A 341 -33.65 -18.00 -10.12
CA ALA A 341 -34.90 -17.35 -10.48
C ALA A 341 -35.29 -16.22 -9.51
N ASP A 342 -35.03 -16.38 -8.21
CA ASP A 342 -35.36 -15.40 -7.18
C ASP A 342 -34.30 -14.29 -7.03
N ASN A 343 -33.09 -14.54 -7.53
CA ASN A 343 -31.98 -13.60 -7.47
C ASN A 343 -31.12 -13.68 -8.76
N PRO A 344 -31.67 -13.23 -9.90
CA PRO A 344 -31.00 -13.35 -11.19
C PRO A 344 -30.05 -12.17 -11.45
N TRP A 345 -29.30 -12.25 -12.55
CA TRP A 345 -28.77 -11.05 -13.19
C TRP A 345 -29.90 -10.24 -13.80
N LEU A 346 -29.84 -8.91 -13.71
CA LEU A 346 -30.85 -8.02 -14.28
C LEU A 346 -30.21 -7.02 -15.23
N PHE A 347 -30.79 -6.90 -16.42
CA PHE A 347 -30.58 -5.77 -17.31
C PHE A 347 -31.90 -5.02 -17.44
N ARG A 348 -32.01 -3.85 -16.81
CA ARG A 348 -33.31 -3.16 -16.67
C ARG A 348 -33.21 -1.66 -16.75
N ALA A 349 -34.31 -1.02 -17.11
CA ALA A 349 -34.50 0.41 -16.94
C ALA A 349 -35.04 0.72 -15.53
N GLY A 350 -34.86 1.96 -15.08
CA GLY A 350 -35.45 2.44 -13.84
C GLY A 350 -35.32 3.95 -13.70
N THR A 351 -35.94 4.50 -12.66
CA THR A 351 -35.91 5.94 -12.37
C THR A 351 -35.62 6.16 -10.89
N GLU A 352 -34.82 7.18 -10.57
CA GLU A 352 -34.53 7.58 -9.20
C GLU A 352 -34.60 9.11 -9.04
N LYS A 353 -35.15 9.59 -7.92
CA LYS A 353 -35.13 11.02 -7.57
C LYS A 353 -33.80 11.39 -6.96
N VAL A 354 -33.07 12.28 -7.60
CA VAL A 354 -31.72 12.65 -7.21
C VAL A 354 -31.49 14.15 -7.32
N LYS A 355 -30.60 14.66 -6.47
CA LYS A 355 -30.00 15.99 -6.59
C LYS A 355 -28.59 15.81 -7.15
N GLN A 356 -28.35 16.32 -8.36
CA GLN A 356 -27.03 16.32 -8.99
C GLN A 356 -26.63 17.77 -9.29
N PHE A 357 -25.42 18.16 -8.87
CA PHE A 357 -24.78 19.48 -9.06
C PHE A 357 -25.48 20.69 -8.42
N LYS A 358 -26.81 20.74 -8.43
CA LYS A 358 -27.67 21.81 -7.90
C LYS A 358 -28.59 21.28 -6.80
N ASN A 359 -29.08 22.16 -5.93
CA ASN A 359 -30.04 21.80 -4.88
C ASN A 359 -31.49 21.68 -5.43
N VAL A 360 -31.65 20.95 -6.53
CA VAL A 360 -32.94 20.70 -7.17
C VAL A 360 -33.07 19.20 -7.38
N GLU A 361 -34.10 18.60 -6.81
CA GLU A 361 -34.38 17.18 -6.98
C GLU A 361 -35.13 16.98 -8.29
N LYS A 362 -34.65 16.06 -9.12
CA LYS A 362 -35.31 15.65 -10.37
C LYS A 362 -35.28 14.13 -10.50
N GLU A 363 -36.20 13.60 -11.30
CA GLU A 363 -36.19 12.19 -11.70
C GLU A 363 -35.12 11.96 -12.77
N VAL A 364 -34.25 10.98 -12.54
CA VAL A 364 -33.23 10.53 -13.48
C VAL A 364 -33.53 9.10 -13.87
N GLY A 365 -33.86 8.90 -15.15
CA GLY A 365 -33.95 7.57 -15.75
C GLY A 365 -32.56 6.98 -15.96
N TYR A 366 -32.42 5.68 -15.76
CA TYR A 366 -31.17 4.94 -15.93
C TYR A 366 -31.40 3.57 -16.58
N LEU A 367 -30.34 3.08 -17.23
CA LEU A 367 -30.19 1.69 -17.66
C LEU A 367 -29.18 1.00 -16.75
N ALA A 368 -29.53 -0.16 -16.17
CA ALA A 368 -28.69 -0.86 -15.22
C ALA A 368 -28.35 -2.28 -15.68
N LEU A 369 -27.10 -2.67 -15.48
CA LEU A 369 -26.67 -4.06 -15.40
C LEU A 369 -26.39 -4.39 -13.92
N GLU A 370 -27.04 -5.41 -13.40
CA GLU A 370 -27.00 -5.79 -12.00
C GLU A 370 -26.67 -7.28 -11.88
N ALA A 371 -25.65 -7.61 -11.08
CA ALA A 371 -25.39 -8.97 -10.64
C ALA A 371 -26.50 -9.44 -9.69
N PRO A 372 -26.58 -10.73 -9.34
CA PRO A 372 -27.36 -11.19 -8.20
C PRO A 372 -27.01 -10.40 -6.94
N LEU A 373 -27.98 -10.16 -6.07
CA LEU A 373 -27.78 -9.53 -4.77
C LEU A 373 -26.91 -10.40 -3.87
N ALA A 374 -25.97 -9.80 -3.15
CA ALA A 374 -25.24 -10.49 -2.10
C ALA A 374 -26.06 -10.56 -0.82
N THR A 375 -25.95 -11.64 -0.07
CA THR A 375 -26.69 -11.85 1.17
C THR A 375 -26.08 -11.08 2.35
N THR A 376 -26.90 -10.72 3.32
CA THR A 376 -26.43 -10.11 4.59
C THR A 376 -25.75 -11.13 5.50
N THR A 377 -26.10 -12.42 5.34
CA THR A 377 -25.43 -13.54 5.98
C THR A 377 -24.33 -14.04 5.04
N PRO A 378 -23.08 -14.19 5.51
CA PRO A 378 -21.99 -14.78 4.73
C PRO A 378 -22.39 -16.13 4.14
N THR A 379 -22.14 -16.32 2.84
CA THR A 379 -22.34 -17.61 2.18
C THR A 379 -21.15 -17.89 1.26
N GLU A 380 -20.83 -19.16 1.09
CA GLU A 380 -19.74 -19.58 0.19
C GLU A 380 -20.27 -20.22 -1.09
N SER A 381 -21.60 -20.29 -1.23
CA SER A 381 -22.25 -20.90 -2.39
C SER A 381 -22.05 -20.11 -3.68
N ASP A 382 -21.82 -18.80 -3.58
CA ASP A 382 -21.62 -17.88 -4.69
C ASP A 382 -20.14 -17.55 -4.98
N ASN A 383 -19.24 -17.89 -4.06
CA ASN A 383 -17.78 -17.88 -4.23
C ASN A 383 -17.32 -19.06 -5.10
N ASN A 384 -17.91 -19.18 -6.29
CA ASN A 384 -17.86 -20.38 -7.10
C ASN A 384 -17.20 -20.16 -8.47
N ILE A 385 -16.64 -18.98 -8.74
CA ILE A 385 -16.07 -18.62 -10.04
C ILE A 385 -14.55 -18.66 -10.01
N LYS A 386 -13.98 -19.40 -10.95
CA LYS A 386 -12.56 -19.34 -11.31
C LYS A 386 -12.40 -18.55 -12.59
N LEU A 387 -11.60 -17.48 -12.54
CA LEU A 387 -11.16 -16.70 -13.69
C LEU A 387 -9.66 -16.92 -13.86
N GLY A 388 -9.22 -17.26 -15.07
CA GLY A 388 -7.78 -17.36 -15.34
C GLY A 388 -7.41 -17.04 -16.77
N PHE A 389 -6.27 -16.38 -16.94
CA PHE A 389 -5.70 -15.99 -18.23
C PHE A 389 -4.18 -15.89 -18.16
N TRP A 390 -3.54 -15.85 -19.32
CA TRP A 390 -2.14 -15.48 -19.45
C TRP A 390 -2.02 -14.09 -20.06
N THR A 391 -0.91 -13.41 -19.77
CA THR A 391 -0.61 -12.11 -20.34
C THR A 391 0.83 -12.04 -20.80
N ASP A 392 1.05 -11.54 -22.01
CA ASP A 392 2.37 -11.14 -22.52
C ASP A 392 2.39 -9.63 -22.76
N ILE A 393 3.26 -8.92 -22.04
CA ILE A 393 3.44 -7.46 -22.13
C ILE A 393 4.82 -7.20 -22.77
N PHE A 394 4.83 -6.60 -23.94
CA PHE A 394 6.06 -6.30 -24.68
C PHE A 394 6.42 -4.82 -24.62
N SER A 395 7.69 -4.54 -24.38
CA SER A 395 8.30 -3.24 -24.63
C SER A 395 8.95 -3.26 -26.02
N ARG A 396 8.44 -2.44 -26.93
CA ARG A 396 8.80 -2.44 -28.35
C ARG A 396 9.52 -1.16 -28.76
N GLN A 397 10.48 -1.31 -29.67
CA GLN A 397 11.21 -0.19 -30.25
C GLN A 397 10.27 0.77 -31.01
N LEU A 398 10.56 2.07 -31.03
CA LEU A 398 9.75 3.06 -31.73
C LEU A 398 9.76 2.81 -33.24
N ASN A 399 10.89 2.39 -33.80
CA ASN A 399 11.02 2.01 -35.21
C ASN A 399 10.49 0.60 -35.52
N SER A 400 9.95 -0.13 -34.54
CA SER A 400 9.34 -1.44 -34.78
C SER A 400 8.16 -1.31 -35.74
N SER A 401 7.95 -2.36 -36.53
CA SER A 401 6.98 -2.37 -37.63
C SER A 401 5.59 -1.92 -37.17
N ALA A 402 4.99 -1.02 -37.95
CA ALA A 402 3.58 -0.64 -37.84
C ALA A 402 2.67 -1.61 -38.61
N GLU A 403 3.23 -2.49 -39.45
CA GLU A 403 2.45 -3.49 -40.17
C GLU A 403 1.98 -4.60 -39.22
N VAL A 404 0.71 -4.95 -39.36
CA VAL A 404 0.09 -6.07 -38.65
C VAL A 404 -0.14 -7.25 -39.59
N ASP A 405 -0.03 -8.45 -39.04
CA ASP A 405 -0.52 -9.67 -39.67
C ASP A 405 -2.05 -9.61 -39.74
N PRO A 406 -2.69 -9.78 -40.92
CA PRO A 406 -4.15 -9.68 -41.03
C PRO A 406 -4.92 -10.79 -40.30
N SER A 407 -4.31 -11.95 -40.06
CA SER A 407 -4.94 -13.12 -39.43
C SER A 407 -4.95 -13.03 -37.91
N THR A 408 -3.89 -12.51 -37.30
CA THR A 408 -3.79 -12.34 -35.84
C THR A 408 -3.97 -10.89 -35.41
N GLY A 409 -3.89 -9.95 -36.34
CA GLY A 409 -3.90 -8.53 -36.02
C GLY A 409 -2.70 -8.10 -35.18
N ALA A 410 -1.61 -8.89 -35.08
CA ALA A 410 -0.41 -8.58 -34.31
C ALA A 410 0.72 -8.02 -35.19
N PRO A 411 1.74 -7.32 -34.65
CA PRO A 411 2.83 -6.79 -35.46
C PRO A 411 3.63 -7.90 -36.16
N LYS A 412 4.02 -7.67 -37.43
CA LYS A 412 4.86 -8.63 -38.16
C LYS A 412 6.27 -8.79 -37.59
N SER A 413 6.77 -7.81 -36.83
CA SER A 413 8.10 -7.85 -36.20
C SER A 413 8.22 -6.88 -34.99
N GLY A 414 9.29 -7.06 -34.21
CA GLY A 414 9.63 -6.20 -33.08
C GLY A 414 8.94 -6.56 -31.77
N LEU A 415 8.60 -7.84 -31.58
CA LEU A 415 8.21 -8.43 -30.31
C LEU A 415 9.34 -9.36 -29.86
N ASP A 416 10.17 -8.89 -28.94
CA ASP A 416 11.38 -9.60 -28.50
C ASP A 416 11.14 -10.26 -27.15
N LYS A 417 11.54 -11.54 -27.00
CA LYS A 417 11.31 -12.34 -25.79
C LYS A 417 12.02 -11.74 -24.57
N GLU A 418 13.20 -11.14 -24.78
CA GLU A 418 14.05 -10.50 -23.77
C GLU A 418 13.41 -9.22 -23.21
N HIS A 419 12.37 -8.70 -23.87
CA HIS A 419 11.66 -7.48 -23.49
C HIS A 419 10.17 -7.73 -23.29
N ARG A 420 9.85 -8.96 -22.87
CA ARG A 420 8.50 -9.44 -22.54
C ARG A 420 8.39 -9.70 -21.05
N LEU A 421 7.37 -9.14 -20.41
CA LEU A 421 6.88 -9.65 -19.14
C LEU A 421 5.71 -10.61 -19.43
N ARG A 422 5.89 -11.87 -19.03
CA ARG A 422 4.86 -12.90 -19.17
C ARG A 422 4.31 -13.25 -17.79
N THR A 423 2.99 -13.32 -17.67
CA THR A 423 2.32 -13.65 -16.42
C THR A 423 1.18 -14.64 -16.61
N GLN A 424 0.87 -15.40 -15.56
CA GLN A 424 -0.41 -16.09 -15.42
C GLN A 424 -1.17 -15.43 -14.27
N PHE A 425 -2.43 -15.11 -14.53
CA PHE A 425 -3.37 -14.62 -13.53
C PHE A 425 -4.43 -15.68 -13.26
N ILE A 426 -4.67 -15.98 -11.99
CA ILE A 426 -5.73 -16.89 -11.55
C ILE A 426 -6.45 -16.23 -10.39
N ALA A 427 -7.76 -16.07 -10.47
CA ALA A 427 -8.65 -15.79 -9.36
C ALA A 427 -9.54 -17.00 -9.13
N ASN A 428 -9.58 -17.51 -7.91
CA ASN A 428 -10.34 -18.69 -7.52
C ASN A 428 -11.23 -18.36 -6.32
N GLY A 429 -12.45 -18.90 -6.30
CA GLY A 429 -13.45 -18.58 -5.31
C GLY A 429 -14.14 -17.23 -5.52
N LEU A 430 -14.10 -16.64 -6.72
CA LEU A 430 -14.62 -15.30 -6.98
C LEU A 430 -16.17 -15.28 -6.95
N SER A 431 -16.73 -14.21 -6.34
CA SER A 431 -18.12 -13.78 -6.45
C SER A 431 -18.14 -12.30 -6.85
N LEU A 432 -19.06 -11.96 -7.77
CA LEU A 432 -19.38 -10.56 -8.10
C LEU A 432 -20.77 -10.15 -7.60
N ASN A 433 -21.38 -10.93 -6.72
CA ASN A 433 -22.71 -10.62 -6.21
C ASN A 433 -22.74 -9.26 -5.49
N GLY A 434 -23.80 -8.50 -5.75
CA GLY A 434 -23.97 -7.12 -5.30
C GLY A 434 -23.39 -6.09 -6.26
N SER A 435 -22.66 -6.48 -7.30
CA SER A 435 -22.17 -5.54 -8.31
C SER A 435 -23.30 -4.92 -9.14
N GLN A 436 -23.13 -3.67 -9.54
CA GLN A 436 -24.08 -2.93 -10.37
C GLN A 436 -23.36 -1.84 -11.17
N THR A 437 -23.81 -1.61 -12.40
CA THR A 437 -23.47 -0.41 -13.17
C THR A 437 -24.74 0.21 -13.72
N ARG A 438 -24.92 1.51 -13.50
CA ARG A 438 -26.00 2.32 -14.05
C ARG A 438 -25.45 3.34 -15.03
N LEU A 439 -26.11 3.49 -16.16
CA LEU A 439 -25.86 4.51 -17.16
C LEU A 439 -27.08 5.43 -17.22
N PHE A 440 -26.87 6.74 -17.22
CA PHE A 440 -27.93 7.74 -17.21
C PHE A 440 -27.46 9.04 -17.84
N GLN A 441 -28.40 9.93 -18.15
CA GLN A 441 -28.07 11.31 -18.48
C GLN A 441 -27.97 12.12 -17.18
N THR A 442 -26.91 12.91 -17.01
CA THR A 442 -26.74 13.77 -15.84
C THR A 442 -27.72 14.96 -15.86
N LEU A 443 -28.00 15.54 -14.69
CA LEU A 443 -28.83 16.75 -14.59
C LEU A 443 -28.07 18.03 -14.98
N ASP A 444 -28.79 19.15 -14.99
CA ASP A 444 -28.26 20.46 -15.32
C ASP A 444 -27.10 20.85 -14.39
N SER A 445 -25.94 21.10 -14.98
CA SER A 445 -24.75 21.64 -14.29
C SER A 445 -24.36 23.01 -14.84
N ASP A 446 -23.70 23.82 -14.02
CA ASP A 446 -23.04 25.06 -14.46
C ASP A 446 -21.69 24.76 -15.14
N ASN A 447 -21.16 23.56 -14.96
CA ASN A 447 -20.01 23.08 -15.73
C ASN A 447 -20.51 22.44 -17.03
N PRO A 448 -20.12 22.97 -18.21
CA PRO A 448 -20.53 22.43 -19.51
C PRO A 448 -20.19 20.94 -19.69
N ASN A 449 -19.08 20.48 -19.11
CA ASN A 449 -18.64 19.08 -19.24
C ASN A 449 -19.49 18.09 -18.42
N HIS A 450 -20.32 18.60 -17.51
CA HIS A 450 -21.19 17.81 -16.64
C HIS A 450 -22.67 17.98 -16.98
N HIS A 451 -23.01 18.94 -17.83
CA HIS A 451 -24.38 19.34 -18.14
C HIS A 451 -25.02 18.36 -19.13
N GLN A 452 -26.03 17.61 -18.69
CA GLN A 452 -26.82 16.73 -19.57
C GLN A 452 -25.97 15.74 -20.39
N THR A 453 -24.87 15.26 -19.80
CA THR A 453 -23.92 14.34 -20.43
C THR A 453 -24.19 12.88 -20.02
N LEU A 454 -23.45 11.94 -20.61
CA LEU A 454 -23.46 10.54 -20.18
C LEU A 454 -22.81 10.40 -18.80
N GLY A 455 -23.61 10.00 -17.83
CA GLY A 455 -23.22 9.65 -16.47
C GLY A 455 -23.23 8.14 -16.25
N MET A 456 -22.34 7.69 -15.36
CA MET A 456 -22.25 6.34 -14.87
C MET A 456 -22.13 6.34 -13.34
N ALA A 457 -22.77 5.37 -12.71
CA ALA A 457 -22.56 5.04 -11.29
C ALA A 457 -22.35 3.53 -11.19
N SER A 458 -21.26 3.11 -10.55
CA SER A 458 -20.93 1.68 -10.48
C SER A 458 -20.45 1.26 -9.10
N VAL A 459 -20.94 0.09 -8.67
CA VAL A 459 -20.42 -0.66 -7.53
C VAL A 459 -19.87 -1.96 -8.10
N LEU A 460 -18.56 -2.16 -8.03
CA LEU A 460 -17.87 -3.34 -8.51
C LEU A 460 -17.37 -4.15 -7.33
N ARG A 461 -17.79 -5.41 -7.22
CA ARG A 461 -17.40 -6.31 -6.14
C ARG A 461 -16.65 -7.50 -6.71
N LEU A 462 -15.45 -7.72 -6.21
CA LEU A 462 -14.57 -8.84 -6.52
C LEU A 462 -14.20 -9.47 -5.19
N ASN A 463 -15.09 -10.31 -4.68
CA ASN A 463 -14.94 -10.95 -3.38
C ASN A 463 -14.60 -12.42 -3.56
N THR A 464 -13.82 -12.97 -2.65
CA THR A 464 -13.42 -14.38 -2.70
C THR A 464 -13.72 -15.14 -1.41
N ASN A 465 -14.04 -14.43 -0.33
CA ASN A 465 -14.32 -15.03 0.97
C ASN A 465 -15.23 -14.12 1.78
N ASP A 466 -16.45 -14.56 2.07
CA ASP A 466 -17.41 -13.74 2.79
C ASP A 466 -17.10 -13.64 4.29
N ASN A 467 -16.30 -14.56 4.83
CA ASN A 467 -15.89 -14.56 6.23
C ASN A 467 -14.44 -15.05 6.44
N PRO A 468 -13.44 -14.18 6.21
CA PRO A 468 -12.03 -14.55 6.35
C PRO A 468 -11.46 -14.40 7.77
N ALA A 469 -12.29 -14.20 8.80
CA ALA A 469 -11.84 -13.86 10.15
C ALA A 469 -10.97 -14.94 10.85
N ASN A 470 -11.12 -16.19 10.40
CA ASN A 470 -10.41 -17.37 10.93
C ASN A 470 -9.38 -17.93 9.94
N LEU A 471 -9.14 -17.25 8.81
CA LEU A 471 -8.15 -17.68 7.83
C LEU A 471 -6.76 -17.72 8.47
N SER A 472 -6.04 -18.82 8.28
CA SER A 472 -4.69 -19.02 8.81
C SER A 472 -3.70 -19.36 7.70
N PHE A 473 -2.46 -18.88 7.83
CA PHE A 473 -1.37 -19.25 6.92
C PHE A 473 -1.11 -20.77 6.85
N THR A 474 -1.54 -21.51 7.87
CA THR A 474 -1.38 -22.97 7.96
C THR A 474 -2.57 -23.76 7.39
N ASP A 475 -3.60 -23.06 6.89
CA ASP A 475 -4.79 -23.72 6.34
C ASP A 475 -4.45 -24.51 5.07
N SER A 476 -4.89 -25.78 5.04
CA SER A 476 -4.65 -26.69 3.91
C SER A 476 -5.39 -26.30 2.61
N ASN A 477 -6.38 -25.41 2.70
CA ASN A 477 -7.24 -25.02 1.58
C ASN A 477 -7.10 -23.53 1.21
N LEU A 478 -5.99 -22.88 1.54
CA LEU A 478 -5.75 -21.47 1.19
C LEU A 478 -5.98 -21.16 -0.30
N ASP A 479 -5.57 -22.09 -1.16
CA ASP A 479 -5.67 -21.93 -2.61
C ASP A 479 -7.11 -22.10 -3.16
N SER A 480 -8.10 -22.39 -2.31
CA SER A 480 -9.52 -22.38 -2.69
C SER A 480 -10.07 -20.97 -2.90
N LYS A 481 -9.46 -19.95 -2.27
CA LYS A 481 -9.95 -18.57 -2.25
C LYS A 481 -8.79 -17.59 -2.34
N GLY A 482 -8.51 -17.10 -3.54
CA GLY A 482 -7.41 -16.19 -3.72
C GLY A 482 -7.20 -15.74 -5.14
N ILE A 483 -6.23 -14.85 -5.29
CA ILE A 483 -5.68 -14.43 -6.56
C ILE A 483 -4.20 -14.80 -6.56
N ARG A 484 -3.73 -15.40 -7.65
CA ARG A 484 -2.31 -15.64 -7.89
C ARG A 484 -1.87 -14.96 -9.18
N ILE A 485 -0.71 -14.32 -9.11
CA ILE A 485 0.03 -13.81 -10.25
C ILE A 485 1.41 -14.47 -10.25
N SER A 486 1.72 -15.22 -11.30
CA SER A 486 3.00 -15.94 -11.44
C SER A 486 3.71 -15.55 -12.72
N THR A 487 5.04 -15.71 -12.75
CA THR A 487 5.90 -15.37 -13.89
C THR A 487 6.80 -16.53 -14.32
N ALA A 488 7.10 -17.46 -13.43
CA ALA A 488 7.99 -18.58 -13.71
C ALA A 488 7.27 -19.68 -14.50
N ALA A 489 7.85 -20.06 -15.64
CA ALA A 489 7.47 -21.29 -16.32
C ALA A 489 7.86 -22.52 -15.49
N LYS A 490 7.15 -23.63 -15.68
CA LYS A 490 7.43 -24.90 -14.98
C LYS A 490 8.78 -25.50 -15.38
N SER A 491 9.21 -25.24 -16.61
CA SER A 491 10.53 -25.54 -17.16
C SER A 491 10.75 -24.67 -18.40
N ASP A 492 12.01 -24.57 -18.85
CA ASP A 492 12.34 -23.82 -20.08
C ASP A 492 11.59 -24.35 -21.31
N THR A 493 11.38 -25.66 -21.39
CA THR A 493 10.63 -26.30 -22.49
C THR A 493 9.13 -25.97 -22.46
N LEU A 494 8.60 -25.60 -21.29
CA LEU A 494 7.19 -25.29 -21.07
C LEU A 494 6.89 -23.79 -21.03
N ASP A 495 7.88 -22.92 -21.23
CA ASP A 495 7.63 -21.48 -21.50
C ASP A 495 7.08 -21.26 -22.92
N GLY A 496 7.01 -22.28 -23.76
CA GLY A 496 6.59 -22.15 -25.15
C GLY A 496 7.72 -21.66 -26.06
N THR A 497 7.65 -22.05 -27.33
CA THR A 497 8.72 -21.86 -28.32
C THR A 497 8.70 -20.50 -29.01
N ALA A 498 7.61 -19.75 -28.83
CA ALA A 498 7.33 -18.50 -29.51
C ALA A 498 7.52 -17.27 -28.64
N VAL A 499 7.60 -16.12 -29.30
CA VAL A 499 7.52 -14.80 -28.64
C VAL A 499 6.18 -14.64 -27.93
N THR A 500 5.07 -15.06 -28.54
CA THR A 500 3.77 -15.20 -27.88
C THR A 500 2.88 -16.21 -28.65
N PRO A 501 2.20 -17.14 -27.94
CA PRO A 501 1.24 -18.08 -28.52
C PRO A 501 0.10 -17.42 -29.32
N ALA A 502 -0.21 -16.15 -29.00
CA ALA A 502 -1.25 -15.39 -29.68
C ALA A 502 -0.96 -15.13 -31.18
N ILE A 503 0.30 -15.23 -31.62
CA ILE A 503 0.69 -14.82 -32.98
C ILE A 503 0.95 -16.00 -33.90
N ASP A 504 1.68 -17.01 -33.42
CA ASP A 504 2.12 -18.11 -34.28
C ASP A 504 1.32 -19.40 -34.05
N GLY A 505 0.34 -19.37 -33.14
CA GLY A 505 -0.47 -20.53 -32.79
C GLY A 505 0.32 -21.64 -32.09
N SER A 506 1.49 -21.31 -31.52
CA SER A 506 2.25 -22.23 -30.66
C SER A 506 1.52 -22.53 -29.36
N LEU A 507 2.01 -23.53 -28.62
CA LEU A 507 1.45 -23.93 -27.35
C LEU A 507 1.63 -22.81 -26.29
N ALA A 508 0.56 -22.55 -25.54
CA ALA A 508 0.61 -21.66 -24.39
C ALA A 508 1.53 -22.21 -23.28
N PRO A 509 2.17 -21.32 -22.49
CA PRO A 509 3.08 -21.69 -21.42
C PRO A 509 2.39 -22.44 -20.28
N VAL A 510 3.14 -23.32 -19.61
CA VAL A 510 2.77 -23.93 -18.33
C VAL A 510 3.62 -23.31 -17.23
N PHE A 511 2.97 -22.72 -16.24
CA PHE A 511 3.64 -22.03 -15.13
C PHE A 511 4.01 -23.00 -14.02
N HIS A 512 4.99 -22.62 -13.22
CA HIS A 512 5.39 -23.36 -12.03
C HIS A 512 4.17 -23.56 -11.11
N ASP A 513 4.10 -24.65 -10.36
CA ASP A 513 2.89 -24.95 -9.59
C ASP A 513 2.75 -24.04 -8.35
N THR A 514 3.87 -23.54 -7.81
CA THR A 514 3.91 -22.78 -6.55
C THR A 514 4.35 -21.32 -6.66
N GLU A 515 5.08 -20.90 -7.69
CA GLU A 515 5.74 -19.58 -7.71
C GLU A 515 4.73 -18.42 -7.87
N GLY A 516 4.97 -17.31 -7.19
CA GLY A 516 4.31 -16.05 -7.51
C GLY A 516 3.80 -15.29 -6.30
N LEU A 517 3.05 -14.24 -6.60
CA LEU A 517 2.31 -13.43 -5.64
C LEU A 517 0.93 -14.05 -5.43
N TYR A 518 0.61 -14.34 -4.18
CA TYR A 518 -0.68 -14.81 -3.71
C TYR A 518 -1.33 -13.71 -2.88
N LEU A 519 -2.58 -13.41 -3.22
CA LEU A 519 -3.49 -12.62 -2.41
C LEU A 519 -4.56 -13.58 -1.93
N TYR A 520 -4.52 -13.98 -0.67
CA TYR A 520 -5.50 -14.89 -0.08
C TYR A 520 -6.72 -14.14 0.41
N SER A 521 -7.91 -14.68 0.13
CA SER A 521 -9.20 -14.07 0.48
C SER A 521 -9.32 -12.56 0.14
N PRO A 522 -8.92 -12.09 -1.05
CA PRO A 522 -9.12 -10.71 -1.45
C PRO A 522 -10.62 -10.41 -1.61
N ASN A 523 -11.05 -9.32 -1.01
CA ASN A 523 -12.37 -8.74 -1.09
C ASN A 523 -12.24 -7.27 -1.50
N ILE A 524 -12.49 -6.99 -2.76
CA ILE A 524 -12.28 -5.68 -3.39
C ILE A 524 -13.64 -5.13 -3.80
N ASN A 525 -14.08 -4.05 -3.16
CA ASN A 525 -15.39 -3.46 -3.36
C ASN A 525 -15.23 -1.98 -3.73
N LEU A 526 -15.37 -1.66 -5.01
CA LEU A 526 -15.10 -0.33 -5.56
C LEU A 526 -16.40 0.39 -5.88
N VAL A 527 -16.57 1.58 -5.30
CA VAL A 527 -17.65 2.51 -5.62
C VAL A 527 -17.08 3.58 -6.57
N LEU A 528 -17.42 3.48 -7.84
CA LEU A 528 -17.01 4.40 -8.90
C LEU A 528 -18.16 5.36 -9.21
N GLY A 529 -18.17 6.46 -8.46
CA GLY A 529 -19.25 7.44 -8.51
C GLY A 529 -20.56 6.89 -7.94
N ASN A 530 -21.56 7.76 -7.86
CA ASN A 530 -22.93 7.42 -7.47
C ASN A 530 -23.90 8.35 -8.21
N MET A 531 -25.21 8.16 -8.02
CA MET A 531 -26.20 8.99 -8.70
C MET A 531 -26.18 10.47 -8.25
N TYR A 532 -25.50 10.84 -7.15
CA TYR A 532 -25.33 12.23 -6.70
C TYR A 532 -23.97 12.84 -7.15
N GLN A 533 -23.00 11.97 -7.43
CA GLN A 533 -21.64 12.28 -7.89
C GLN A 533 -21.26 11.31 -9.01
N PRO A 534 -21.77 11.54 -10.24
CA PRO A 534 -21.57 10.61 -11.35
C PRO A 534 -20.11 10.55 -11.78
N PHE A 535 -19.72 9.40 -12.33
CA PHE A 535 -18.63 9.33 -13.30
C PHE A 535 -19.15 9.82 -14.65
N VAL A 536 -18.46 10.75 -15.30
CA VAL A 536 -18.87 11.33 -16.58
C VAL A 536 -17.80 11.11 -17.64
N VAL A 537 -18.28 10.94 -18.87
CA VAL A 537 -17.45 11.02 -20.08
C VAL A 537 -17.76 12.36 -20.74
N GLY A 538 -16.73 13.17 -20.93
CA GLY A 538 -16.86 14.49 -21.54
C GLY A 538 -15.71 14.81 -22.47
N SER A 539 -15.68 16.03 -22.98
CA SER A 539 -14.59 16.55 -23.80
C SER A 539 -14.10 17.90 -23.29
N GLU A 540 -12.79 18.14 -23.40
CA GLU A 540 -12.17 19.43 -23.14
C GLU A 540 -11.25 19.82 -24.30
N GLY A 541 -11.78 20.64 -25.21
CA GLY A 541 -11.19 20.85 -26.53
C GLY A 541 -11.29 19.54 -27.34
N ASN A 542 -10.16 19.06 -27.87
CA ASN A 542 -10.11 17.78 -28.57
C ASN A 542 -9.93 16.57 -27.63
N ASN A 543 -9.74 16.79 -26.33
CA ASN A 543 -9.39 15.71 -25.41
C ASN A 543 -10.63 15.05 -24.83
N ILE A 544 -10.60 13.72 -24.69
CA ILE A 544 -11.60 12.98 -23.93
C ILE A 544 -11.25 13.11 -22.44
N VAL A 545 -12.29 13.34 -21.63
CA VAL A 545 -12.22 13.42 -20.18
C VAL A 545 -13.05 12.30 -19.58
N LEU A 546 -12.44 11.55 -18.66
CA LEU A 546 -13.09 10.56 -17.80
C LEU A 546 -13.01 11.07 -16.37
N GLU A 547 -14.14 11.40 -15.75
CA GLU A 547 -14.14 12.13 -14.48
C GLU A 547 -15.16 11.56 -13.49
N VAL A 548 -14.73 11.13 -12.30
CA VAL A 548 -15.64 11.13 -11.14
C VAL A 548 -15.79 12.58 -10.72
N THR A 549 -16.97 13.13 -10.99
CA THR A 549 -17.25 14.57 -10.81
C THR A 549 -16.90 15.05 -9.41
N ARG A 550 -16.47 16.31 -9.30
CA ARG A 550 -16.27 16.94 -7.99
C ARG A 550 -17.60 17.00 -7.23
N ILE A 551 -17.56 16.69 -5.94
CA ILE A 551 -18.71 16.88 -5.05
C ILE A 551 -19.12 18.37 -5.06
N PRO A 552 -20.35 18.71 -5.46
CA PRO A 552 -20.81 20.10 -5.47
C PRO A 552 -20.94 20.64 -4.05
N ASN A 553 -20.76 21.96 -3.87
CA ASN A 553 -20.93 22.64 -2.59
C ASN A 553 -22.41 22.84 -2.25
N VAL A 554 -23.15 21.73 -2.14
CA VAL A 554 -24.57 21.66 -1.83
C VAL A 554 -24.75 20.73 -0.62
N PRO A 555 -25.20 21.23 0.54
CA PRO A 555 -25.37 20.45 1.77
C PRO A 555 -26.09 19.12 1.63
N GLU A 556 -27.20 19.14 0.91
CA GLU A 556 -28.04 17.98 0.70
C GLU A 556 -27.34 16.90 -0.15
N ILE A 557 -26.35 17.26 -0.97
CA ILE A 557 -25.56 16.32 -1.77
C ILE A 557 -24.39 15.78 -0.95
N TYR A 558 -23.59 16.64 -0.30
CA TYR A 558 -22.47 16.12 0.49
C TYR A 558 -22.93 15.26 1.67
N ASN A 559 -24.08 15.56 2.28
CA ASN A 559 -24.67 14.74 3.36
C ASN A 559 -25.03 13.33 2.90
N LYS A 560 -25.28 13.11 1.61
CA LYS A 560 -25.51 11.77 1.03
C LYS A 560 -24.21 11.02 0.79
N ILE A 561 -23.11 11.74 0.57
CA ILE A 561 -21.84 11.15 0.17
C ILE A 561 -20.97 10.83 1.39
N TYR A 562 -20.77 11.80 2.28
CA TYR A 562 -19.93 11.62 3.47
C TYR A 562 -20.57 10.65 4.46
N GLN A 563 -19.72 9.90 5.15
CA GLN A 563 -20.10 8.95 6.19
C GLN A 563 -19.74 9.52 7.57
N ASN A 564 -20.60 9.28 8.55
CA ASN A 564 -20.32 9.53 9.96
C ASN A 564 -19.62 8.29 10.56
N TYR A 565 -18.29 8.31 10.70
CA TYR A 565 -17.55 7.16 11.24
C TYR A 565 -17.59 7.15 12.76
N GLU A 566 -17.66 5.98 13.39
CA GLU A 566 -17.40 5.89 14.83
C GLU A 566 -15.91 6.12 15.12
N ASP A 567 -15.59 6.89 16.15
CA ASP A 567 -14.20 7.24 16.49
C ASP A 567 -13.47 6.17 17.32
N GLY A 568 -14.16 5.07 17.66
CA GLY A 568 -13.65 3.99 18.51
C GLY A 568 -13.51 4.36 20.00
N LYS A 569 -13.98 5.53 20.42
CA LYS A 569 -13.95 6.07 21.79
C LYS A 569 -15.34 6.40 22.35
N GLY A 570 -16.40 5.96 21.66
CA GLY A 570 -17.79 6.24 22.03
C GLY A 570 -18.35 7.52 21.40
N GLY A 571 -17.69 8.08 20.38
CA GLY A 571 -18.12 9.23 19.60
C GLY A 571 -18.09 8.97 18.09
N TYR A 572 -18.25 10.04 17.31
CA TYR A 572 -18.25 9.97 15.85
C TYR A 572 -17.35 11.04 15.22
N LEU A 573 -16.67 10.66 14.13
CA LEU A 573 -15.92 11.50 13.21
C LEU A 573 -16.85 11.97 12.09
N GLY A 574 -17.69 12.96 12.36
CA GLY A 574 -18.60 13.54 11.36
C GLY A 574 -19.88 14.13 11.95
N ALA A 575 -20.74 14.65 11.07
CA ALA A 575 -22.06 15.13 11.44
C ALA A 575 -23.07 13.97 11.38
N ALA A 576 -24.03 13.94 12.31
CA ALA A 576 -25.11 12.95 12.31
C ALA A 576 -26.02 13.01 11.05
N THR A 577 -25.93 14.10 10.27
CA THR A 577 -26.63 14.27 8.99
C THR A 577 -25.96 13.51 7.83
N PHE A 578 -24.73 13.02 8.02
CA PHE A 578 -24.00 12.23 7.03
C PHE A 578 -24.59 10.81 6.94
N THR A 579 -25.01 10.44 5.73
CA THR A 579 -25.74 9.19 5.44
C THR A 579 -25.00 8.27 4.48
N GLY A 580 -23.79 8.65 4.06
CA GLY A 580 -22.90 7.80 3.29
C GLY A 580 -22.48 6.56 4.06
N SER A 581 -21.98 5.56 3.33
CA SER A 581 -21.57 4.28 3.90
C SER A 581 -20.47 3.62 3.07
N THR A 582 -19.72 2.74 3.73
CA THR A 582 -18.68 1.91 3.11
C THR A 582 -19.28 0.63 2.54
N CYS A 583 -18.90 0.30 1.31
CA CYS A 583 -19.13 -1.00 0.71
C CYS A 583 -17.96 -1.93 0.99
N ASN A 584 -18.18 -2.97 1.78
CA ASN A 584 -17.24 -4.04 2.03
C ASN A 584 -17.93 -5.41 1.92
N VAL A 585 -17.21 -6.49 2.25
CA VAL A 585 -17.74 -7.84 2.06
C VAL A 585 -18.96 -8.13 2.94
N VAL A 586 -19.07 -7.46 4.09
CA VAL A 586 -20.15 -7.70 5.07
C VAL A 586 -21.34 -6.74 4.95
N SER A 587 -21.14 -5.55 4.38
CA SER A 587 -22.16 -4.51 4.27
C SER A 587 -21.88 -3.58 3.09
N CYS A 588 -22.91 -3.22 2.34
CA CYS A 588 -22.79 -2.30 1.20
C CYS A 588 -23.96 -1.31 1.11
N GLY A 589 -24.11 -0.46 2.12
CA GLY A 589 -25.22 0.49 2.20
C GLY A 589 -26.47 -0.11 2.83
N THR A 590 -27.65 0.41 2.47
CA THR A 590 -28.92 0.07 3.12
C THR A 590 -29.38 -1.34 2.76
N PRO A 591 -29.52 -2.26 3.74
CA PRO A 591 -29.95 -3.63 3.48
C PRO A 591 -31.33 -3.71 2.80
N LEU A 592 -31.50 -4.69 1.92
CA LEU A 592 -32.68 -4.90 1.09
C LEU A 592 -33.45 -6.14 1.56
N LYS A 593 -34.78 -6.03 1.54
CA LYS A 593 -35.70 -7.15 1.80
C LYS A 593 -36.04 -7.85 0.49
N ALA A 594 -36.30 -9.16 0.52
CA ALA A 594 -36.76 -9.87 -0.67
C ALA A 594 -38.19 -9.45 -1.03
N ASN A 595 -39.03 -9.21 -0.03
CA ASN A 595 -40.37 -8.66 -0.15
C ASN A 595 -40.56 -7.47 0.80
N VAL A 596 -41.42 -6.53 0.42
CA VAL A 596 -41.74 -5.34 1.23
C VAL A 596 -42.27 -5.69 2.64
N ASN A 597 -42.91 -6.85 2.77
CA ASN A 597 -43.51 -7.34 4.02
C ASN A 597 -42.56 -8.19 4.89
N ASP A 598 -41.33 -8.48 4.42
CA ASP A 598 -40.40 -9.29 5.22
C ASP A 598 -39.99 -8.54 6.48
N SER A 599 -39.86 -9.26 7.60
CA SER A 599 -39.45 -8.67 8.87
C SER A 599 -37.96 -8.33 8.91
N THR A 600 -37.14 -9.01 8.09
CA THR A 600 -35.67 -8.87 8.07
C THR A 600 -35.15 -8.66 6.66
N ALA A 601 -34.10 -7.83 6.51
CA ALA A 601 -33.39 -7.69 5.25
C ALA A 601 -32.53 -8.94 4.98
N MET A 602 -32.62 -9.48 3.76
CA MET A 602 -31.88 -10.66 3.32
C MET A 602 -30.64 -10.32 2.52
N TYR A 603 -30.62 -9.15 1.88
CA TYR A 603 -29.59 -8.77 0.94
C TYR A 603 -28.87 -7.49 1.37
N GLN A 604 -27.59 -7.39 1.01
CA GLN A 604 -26.83 -6.15 1.16
C GLN A 604 -27.37 -5.08 0.21
N GLY A 605 -27.17 -3.82 0.58
CA GLY A 605 -27.50 -2.68 -0.28
C GLY A 605 -26.58 -2.55 -1.50
N ARG A 606 -26.82 -1.48 -2.26
CA ARG A 606 -25.98 -1.06 -3.40
C ARG A 606 -25.81 0.46 -3.50
N ASN A 607 -26.17 1.19 -2.44
CA ASN A 607 -26.14 2.65 -2.39
C ASN A 607 -25.00 3.19 -1.51
N ALA A 608 -23.97 2.36 -1.28
CA ALA A 608 -22.74 2.79 -0.61
C ALA A 608 -22.01 3.86 -1.43
N THR A 609 -21.23 4.69 -0.75
CA THR A 609 -20.51 5.84 -1.33
C THR A 609 -19.00 5.73 -1.20
N HIS A 610 -18.52 4.82 -0.36
CA HIS A 610 -17.09 4.58 -0.14
C HIS A 610 -16.73 3.14 -0.50
N SER A 611 -15.52 2.97 -1.02
CA SER A 611 -14.95 1.67 -1.40
C SER A 611 -14.23 1.02 -0.22
N SER A 612 -13.97 -0.28 -0.34
CA SER A 612 -13.06 -1.02 0.54
C SER A 612 -12.18 -2.02 -0.22
N ILE A 613 -11.04 -2.33 0.38
CA ILE A 613 -10.13 -3.38 -0.05
C ILE A 613 -9.67 -4.13 1.20
N ALA A 614 -9.99 -5.41 1.27
CA ALA A 614 -9.51 -6.31 2.31
C ALA A 614 -8.81 -7.51 1.66
N ILE A 615 -7.69 -7.94 2.23
CA ILE A 615 -6.96 -9.13 1.78
C ILE A 615 -6.52 -9.88 3.03
N GLY A 616 -6.86 -11.17 3.09
CA GLY A 616 -6.37 -12.07 4.12
C GLY A 616 -7.25 -12.15 5.36
N THR A 617 -6.61 -12.43 6.50
CA THR A 617 -7.24 -12.63 7.80
C THR A 617 -7.83 -11.33 8.33
N VAL A 618 -9.09 -11.07 7.98
CA VAL A 618 -9.79 -9.83 8.28
C VAL A 618 -11.08 -10.14 9.03
N GLU A 619 -11.32 -9.42 10.13
CA GLU A 619 -12.53 -9.56 10.92
C GLU A 619 -13.47 -8.36 10.76
N ARG A 620 -14.76 -8.62 10.98
CA ARG A 620 -15.81 -7.60 11.06
C ARG A 620 -15.90 -7.05 12.48
N LEU A 621 -15.89 -5.72 12.59
CA LEU A 621 -16.17 -4.99 13.82
C LEU A 621 -17.69 -4.75 13.99
N PRO A 622 -18.18 -4.45 15.22
CA PRO A 622 -19.60 -4.22 15.48
C PRO A 622 -20.24 -3.11 14.63
N ASN A 623 -19.45 -2.14 14.19
CA ASN A 623 -19.87 -1.02 13.35
C ASN A 623 -19.82 -1.32 11.84
N ASN A 624 -19.64 -2.59 11.46
CA ASN A 624 -19.49 -3.09 10.09
C ASN A 624 -18.22 -2.67 9.37
N MET A 625 -17.25 -2.07 10.06
CA MET A 625 -15.91 -1.83 9.52
C MET A 625 -15.06 -3.10 9.60
N LEU A 626 -14.05 -3.19 8.75
CA LEU A 626 -13.10 -4.29 8.69
C LEU A 626 -11.80 -3.96 9.42
N ARG A 627 -11.22 -4.97 10.09
CA ARG A 627 -9.91 -4.91 10.73
C ARG A 627 -9.04 -6.09 10.31
N ALA A 628 -7.84 -5.80 9.84
CA ALA A 628 -6.81 -6.81 9.62
C ALA A 628 -6.32 -7.34 10.98
N LYS A 629 -6.27 -8.66 11.16
CA LYS A 629 -5.76 -9.29 12.38
C LYS A 629 -4.23 -9.41 12.31
N ASP A 630 -3.58 -9.29 13.45
CA ASP A 630 -2.13 -9.25 13.60
C ASP A 630 -1.54 -10.45 14.38
N HIS A 631 -2.29 -11.54 14.51
CA HIS A 631 -1.80 -12.75 15.18
C HIS A 631 -0.76 -13.50 14.34
N THR A 632 -0.03 -14.42 14.99
CA THR A 632 1.14 -15.13 14.42
C THR A 632 0.89 -15.80 13.08
N ASP A 633 -0.29 -16.40 12.91
CA ASP A 633 -0.67 -17.12 11.69
C ASP A 633 -1.57 -16.32 10.74
N ALA A 634 -1.74 -15.01 10.94
CA ALA A 634 -2.50 -14.18 10.03
C ALA A 634 -1.86 -14.20 8.63
N THR A 635 -2.67 -14.28 7.58
CA THR A 635 -2.20 -14.38 6.19
C THR A 635 -2.97 -13.48 5.27
N GLY A 636 -2.45 -13.23 4.07
CA GLY A 636 -3.08 -12.40 3.05
C GLY A 636 -2.19 -12.28 1.83
N VAL A 637 -1.21 -11.37 1.91
CA VAL A 637 -0.24 -11.15 0.84
C VAL A 637 0.97 -12.06 1.05
N VAL A 638 1.17 -13.03 0.16
CA VAL A 638 2.23 -14.04 0.27
C VAL A 638 3.01 -14.14 -1.03
N PHE A 639 4.34 -14.09 -0.95
CA PHE A 639 5.21 -14.44 -2.07
C PHE A 639 5.70 -15.87 -1.88
N LYS A 640 5.61 -16.70 -2.93
CA LYS A 640 6.15 -18.06 -2.94
C LYS A 640 7.21 -18.23 -4.03
N GLY A 641 8.32 -18.89 -3.70
CA GLY A 641 9.37 -19.28 -4.63
C GLY A 641 9.05 -20.56 -5.39
N VAL A 642 9.91 -20.89 -6.36
CA VAL A 642 9.87 -22.17 -7.11
C VAL A 642 10.17 -23.37 -6.21
N ASP A 643 10.90 -23.17 -5.12
CA ASP A 643 11.17 -24.19 -4.09
C ASP A 643 10.02 -24.37 -3.08
N GLY A 644 8.96 -23.58 -3.22
CA GLY A 644 7.84 -23.54 -2.28
C GLY A 644 8.10 -22.72 -1.02
N SER A 645 9.29 -22.10 -0.88
CA SER A 645 9.55 -21.17 0.21
C SER A 645 8.58 -20.01 0.16
N ALA A 646 8.05 -19.60 1.31
CA ALA A 646 6.99 -18.59 1.40
C ALA A 646 7.41 -17.42 2.30
N LYS A 647 7.08 -16.20 1.87
CA LYS A 647 7.17 -14.98 2.66
C LYS A 647 5.78 -14.38 2.78
N ASN A 648 5.23 -14.47 3.98
CA ASN A 648 3.92 -13.91 4.32
C ASN A 648 4.10 -12.48 4.84
N LEU A 649 3.47 -11.51 4.17
CA LEU A 649 3.47 -10.10 4.54
C LEU A 649 2.25 -9.73 5.40
N GLY A 650 1.35 -10.68 5.68
CA GLY A 650 0.17 -10.51 6.51
C GLY A 650 -1.06 -10.07 5.74
N SER A 651 -2.07 -9.63 6.48
CA SER A 651 -3.37 -9.16 5.98
C SER A 651 -3.45 -7.63 5.89
N VAL A 652 -4.38 -7.13 5.08
CA VAL A 652 -4.68 -5.70 4.96
C VAL A 652 -6.19 -5.48 4.97
N ALA A 653 -6.65 -4.40 5.59
CA ALA A 653 -8.02 -3.93 5.53
C ALA A 653 -8.02 -2.41 5.36
N ILE A 654 -8.67 -1.94 4.30
CA ILE A 654 -8.85 -0.53 3.97
C ILE A 654 -10.34 -0.33 3.75
N ASP A 655 -11.00 0.37 4.66
CA ASP A 655 -12.40 0.75 4.55
C ASP A 655 -12.51 2.28 4.41
N GLY A 656 -13.58 2.74 3.78
CA GLY A 656 -13.90 4.17 3.71
C GLY A 656 -13.14 4.95 2.63
N VAL A 657 -12.72 4.30 1.53
CA VAL A 657 -12.06 5.00 0.42
C VAL A 657 -13.08 5.80 -0.39
N LEU A 658 -13.06 7.12 -0.24
CA LEU A 658 -13.89 8.06 -1.00
C LEU A 658 -13.12 8.69 -2.15
N ILE A 659 -13.69 8.63 -3.36
CA ILE A 659 -13.21 9.43 -4.48
C ILE A 659 -13.94 10.77 -4.47
N GLN A 660 -13.31 11.81 -3.91
CA GLN A 660 -13.91 13.15 -3.88
C GLN A 660 -13.95 13.82 -5.27
N HIS A 661 -12.93 13.56 -6.07
CA HIS A 661 -12.79 14.01 -7.45
C HIS A 661 -11.64 13.22 -8.09
N LEU A 662 -11.86 12.63 -9.25
CA LEU A 662 -10.83 11.95 -10.03
C LEU A 662 -11.03 12.30 -11.48
N LYS A 663 -10.01 12.79 -12.16
CA LYS A 663 -10.09 13.23 -13.55
C LYS A 663 -8.91 12.69 -14.35
N PHE A 664 -9.21 11.88 -15.35
CA PHE A 664 -8.28 11.52 -16.40
C PHE A 664 -8.62 12.34 -17.64
N LYS A 665 -7.59 12.90 -18.26
CA LYS A 665 -7.70 13.70 -19.48
C LYS A 665 -6.67 13.20 -20.47
N THR A 666 -7.10 12.92 -21.70
CA THR A 666 -6.15 12.63 -22.77
C THR A 666 -5.31 13.87 -23.08
N THR A 667 -4.05 13.68 -23.45
CA THR A 667 -3.17 14.78 -23.88
C THR A 667 -2.89 14.62 -25.38
N GLY A 668 -3.81 15.09 -26.22
CA GLY A 668 -3.62 15.17 -27.67
C GLY A 668 -4.33 14.08 -28.48
N LEU A 669 -5.64 14.23 -28.65
CA LEU A 669 -6.35 13.70 -29.81
C LEU A 669 -6.36 14.73 -30.96
#